data_AF-A0A8T0CBI9-F1
#
_entry.id   AF-A0A8T0CBI9-F1
#
_cell.length_a   1.000
_cell.length_b   1.000
_cell.length_c   1.000
_cell.angle_alpha   90.00
_cell.angle_beta   90.00
_cell.angle_gamma   90.00
#
_symmetry.space_group_name_H-M   'P 1'
#
loop_
_entity.id
_entity.type
_entity.pdbx_description
1 polymer ?
#
loop_
_entity_poly.entity_id
_entity_poly.type
_entity_poly.pdbx_seq_one_letter_code
_entity_poly.pdbx_strand_id
1 'polypeptide(L)'
;MTHKPIFPAAVLLSLLLSGCGGGSDNTSDTSQSTSVETFSLNTNISGSGSATPATRDVPKGGTVHLALEPDEGYYTDSVTGCGGTLNGDLYVIENMQAACTVNIEFKPRVAISELELDPTLAQCLGENNTYQYADEVIFLYCDQPISNADTIKHFRKLEYLDLHNQNLASLDISENLALSSLIISSPQLSALDVSNNTKLHSLSVYDSQVQSLDVSKNTDLNDLRLGSVQLKALDITQNKQLTNLSVDAAQLAALDVSNNHDLVSLRISSQALSNLDLSTNPNLEGLSLENTAIAALDLSHNSALTRLYLLEAPLSSLSLANLPQLNSLEIYGSQLTNLDLTNATQLEYLAISGNQLTKVDLSKNSALTTVNLSSNALTTIDLSNNPVLTNLNLAYNTLTALDLSGLPNLTELDVQNNQLSILDISHNPLLSALHLSNNQLTQLNFPVNSTLTELAVSGDDLTELDFSNFKALTKLSASGSQLKTITLNQNTDLEELTVFANSLQQLDVSNNTRLTRLQIESNALDTLDISENTSLQTLQIYDSQLTALDTSKNTSLTELYVLAWGMQNLITRNNPLLEKLTIKSDQITTLDLSNNTQLEQLTVYATQLTQLDVSATPDLKGLRVNSAYLDDLAFSHLKQLEHLELGSMPVSTLDLSAHPKLIELDLQSLPLNSLDLSKAPQLELLTILWSPLTSLDLSHNAKLTYLSVNNNALETLDISNNTALTNLSVSGNTLEHIDLSHNTQLEFVNLSYNQLTQLDIASNEALFYLDADSNQLTSMHITDLPALEVLYLSDNALDTLHITDTPSLYYLYADHNLLTSSHIADQSALEAVYLSYNALDTLKFTNTPSLTHLYANDNSLSSVDLSGIGALKTLKLARNQLTELELSATSILDTLDASSNQLTNLDLSNNPALTSLNVEDNQLASLTLSSQDSLTELRATNNQLTELNLSSSPSLVTLEADNNLLTRLDTTANTKLSSINANFNQLTQLDLASSSALANLSVYGNQLSMLDVSGQTELVYVDARSNNIAQLNIKNSAALQYLLAESNQLTALDTSDNSALIELNLVDNQITSLDVTNNSQLNYLFLHYNALSHIDVSAIDQLYHLTLDSGVTCTGDMCSAAYYYYY
;
A
#
# COMPACT_ATOMS: atom_id res chain seq x y z
N MET A 1 -15.90 50.37 23.60
CA MET A 1 -15.09 51.38 24.31
C MET A 1 -14.86 52.59 23.41
N THR A 2 -14.82 53.76 24.03
CA THR A 2 -15.00 55.12 23.50
C THR A 2 -13.70 55.85 23.09
N HIS A 3 -13.76 56.66 22.01
CA HIS A 3 -13.19 58.02 21.82
C HIS A 3 -12.35 58.30 20.53
N LYS A 4 -12.96 59.07 19.57
CA LYS A 4 -12.53 60.33 18.85
C LYS A 4 -11.13 60.39 18.13
N PRO A 5 -10.76 61.40 17.25
CA PRO A 5 -11.43 62.65 16.74
C PRO A 5 -11.18 63.16 15.24
N ILE A 6 -12.04 64.10 14.75
CA ILE A 6 -11.85 65.45 14.06
C ILE A 6 -11.40 65.67 12.56
N PHE A 7 -12.32 66.27 11.72
CA PHE A 7 -12.32 67.33 10.62
C PHE A 7 -11.15 67.55 9.59
N PRO A 8 -11.31 68.18 8.37
CA PRO A 8 -12.14 69.37 7.94
C PRO A 8 -12.92 69.26 6.59
N ALA A 9 -14.11 69.87 6.40
CA ALA A 9 -14.48 71.23 5.97
C ALA A 9 -14.22 71.64 4.48
N ALA A 10 -15.33 71.79 3.74
CA ALA A 10 -15.70 72.82 2.75
C ALA A 10 -14.82 73.16 1.53
N VAL A 11 -15.48 73.31 0.37
CA VAL A 11 -15.66 74.57 -0.42
C VAL A 11 -16.13 74.15 -1.84
N LEU A 12 -17.35 74.45 -2.29
CA LEU A 12 -17.90 75.72 -2.85
C LEU A 12 -17.55 75.95 -4.34
N LEU A 13 -18.56 76.53 -5.02
CA LEU A 13 -18.66 77.13 -6.36
C LEU A 13 -19.02 76.18 -7.52
N SER A 14 -20.20 76.22 -8.16
CA SER A 14 -21.11 77.29 -8.63
C SER A 14 -20.88 77.72 -10.08
N LEU A 15 -22.00 78.12 -10.69
CA LEU A 15 -22.19 78.98 -11.89
C LEU A 15 -22.26 78.21 -13.21
N LEU A 16 -23.15 78.49 -14.15
CA LEU A 16 -24.41 79.25 -14.27
C LEU A 16 -24.82 79.16 -15.76
N LEU A 17 -26.07 79.51 -16.07
CA LEU A 17 -26.58 80.04 -17.37
C LEU A 17 -26.79 78.99 -18.50
N SER A 18 -27.83 79.09 -19.34
CA SER A 18 -28.91 80.07 -19.50
C SER A 18 -29.96 79.56 -20.50
N GLY A 19 -31.20 80.00 -20.34
CA GLY A 19 -32.23 79.93 -21.37
C GLY A 19 -33.54 80.61 -20.93
N CYS A 20 -33.57 81.94 -20.91
CA CYS A 20 -34.80 82.75 -20.81
C CYS A 20 -35.55 82.79 -22.14
N GLY A 21 -36.88 82.79 -22.06
CA GLY A 21 -37.79 83.29 -23.09
C GLY A 21 -39.17 83.48 -22.46
N GLY A 22 -39.56 84.74 -22.20
CA GLY A 22 -40.84 85.13 -21.59
C GLY A 22 -41.72 85.97 -22.50
N GLY A 23 -42.96 86.18 -22.04
CA GLY A 23 -43.94 87.19 -22.49
C GLY A 23 -44.83 86.73 -23.66
N SER A 24 -46.14 87.02 -23.74
CA SER A 24 -47.12 87.69 -22.89
C SER A 24 -48.47 87.54 -23.61
N ASP A 25 -49.59 87.25 -22.91
CA ASP A 25 -50.83 88.04 -23.03
C ASP A 25 -51.99 87.46 -22.19
N ASN A 26 -52.23 88.17 -21.10
CA ASN A 26 -53.50 88.68 -20.59
C ASN A 26 -54.86 88.08 -21.01
N THR A 27 -55.62 87.81 -19.94
CA THR A 27 -57.02 88.18 -19.66
C THR A 27 -58.19 87.28 -20.08
N SER A 28 -59.11 87.20 -19.11
CA SER A 28 -60.48 86.66 -19.12
C SER A 28 -60.55 85.12 -19.15
N ASP A 29 -61.38 84.42 -18.40
CA ASP A 29 -62.58 84.81 -17.68
C ASP A 29 -62.97 83.69 -16.69
N THR A 30 -63.61 84.09 -15.59
CA THR A 30 -64.66 83.34 -14.84
C THR A 30 -64.53 81.84 -14.54
N SER A 31 -64.40 81.55 -13.24
CA SER A 31 -65.15 80.53 -12.48
C SER A 31 -65.63 79.25 -13.19
N GLN A 32 -64.95 78.12 -12.94
CA GLN A 32 -65.61 76.80 -12.94
C GLN A 32 -64.98 75.89 -11.88
N SER A 33 -65.86 75.36 -11.01
CA SER A 33 -65.59 74.22 -10.14
C SER A 33 -65.22 73.02 -11.00
N THR A 34 -63.93 72.64 -11.00
CA THR A 34 -63.45 71.38 -11.57
C THR A 34 -63.43 70.33 -10.48
N SER A 35 -64.32 69.35 -10.59
CA SER A 35 -64.24 68.09 -9.84
C SER A 35 -62.90 67.41 -10.14
N VAL A 36 -62.07 67.23 -9.11
CA VAL A 36 -60.85 66.41 -9.21
C VAL A 36 -61.30 64.97 -9.52
N GLU A 37 -60.77 64.36 -10.57
CA GLU A 37 -61.00 62.95 -10.88
C GLU A 37 -60.36 62.11 -9.77
N THR A 38 -61.20 61.48 -8.94
CA THR A 38 -60.79 60.59 -7.84
C THR A 38 -61.08 59.14 -8.19
N PHE A 39 -60.15 58.25 -7.85
CA PHE A 39 -60.32 56.81 -7.99
C PHE A 39 -60.51 56.16 -6.63
N SER A 40 -61.50 55.27 -6.53
CA SER A 40 -61.75 54.50 -5.31
C SER A 40 -60.72 53.38 -5.18
N LEU A 41 -59.99 53.37 -4.07
CA LEU A 41 -59.20 52.23 -3.60
C LEU A 41 -60.07 51.41 -2.65
N ASN A 42 -60.17 50.11 -2.90
CA ASN A 42 -60.82 49.18 -1.99
C ASN A 42 -59.81 48.12 -1.53
N THR A 43 -59.95 47.62 -0.30
CA THR A 43 -59.29 46.40 0.12
C THR A 43 -60.27 45.25 0.08
N ASN A 44 -59.77 44.09 -0.32
CA ASN A 44 -60.44 42.82 -0.20
C ASN A 44 -59.57 41.95 0.72
N ILE A 45 -60.08 41.66 1.91
CA ILE A 45 -59.33 40.93 2.93
C ILE A 45 -59.89 39.53 3.04
N SER A 46 -59.05 38.51 2.87
CA SER A 46 -59.34 37.12 3.18
C SER A 46 -58.53 36.66 4.39
N GLY A 47 -59.17 36.08 5.40
CA GLY A 47 -58.54 35.74 6.68
C GLY A 47 -58.89 36.68 7.83
N SER A 48 -58.10 36.66 8.91
CA SER A 48 -58.31 37.49 10.12
C SER A 48 -57.23 38.57 10.24
N GLY A 49 -57.66 39.83 10.13
CA GLY A 49 -56.80 41.01 10.19
C GLY A 49 -57.48 42.21 9.53
N SER A 50 -56.81 43.35 9.53
CA SER A 50 -57.33 44.59 8.98
C SER A 50 -56.31 45.33 8.11
N ALA A 51 -56.80 46.24 7.27
CA ALA A 51 -55.97 47.14 6.51
C ALA A 51 -56.51 48.56 6.62
N THR A 52 -55.63 49.50 6.96
CA THR A 52 -56.01 50.87 7.27
C THR A 52 -55.32 51.85 6.31
N PRO A 53 -56.07 52.63 5.51
CA PRO A 53 -57.54 52.63 5.38
C PRO A 53 -58.06 51.52 4.46
N ALA A 54 -59.18 50.87 4.82
CA ALA A 54 -59.79 49.79 4.04
C ALA A 54 -60.43 50.26 2.72
N THR A 55 -60.91 51.51 2.69
CA THR A 55 -61.33 52.17 1.44
C THR A 55 -60.88 53.62 1.46
N ARG A 56 -60.51 54.17 0.31
CA ARG A 56 -60.10 55.57 0.18
C ARG A 56 -60.28 56.08 -1.24
N ASP A 57 -60.90 57.24 -1.40
CA ASP A 57 -60.86 57.96 -2.66
C ASP A 57 -59.54 58.73 -2.79
N VAL A 58 -58.82 58.48 -3.87
CA VAL A 58 -57.48 58.99 -4.11
C VAL A 58 -57.51 59.83 -5.38
N PRO A 59 -57.03 61.09 -5.36
CA PRO A 59 -56.88 61.87 -6.58
C PRO A 59 -56.01 61.14 -7.59
N LYS A 60 -56.34 61.23 -8.88
CA LYS A 60 -55.50 60.71 -9.97
C LYS A 60 -54.03 61.12 -9.80
N GLY A 61 -53.14 60.13 -9.73
CA GLY A 61 -51.70 60.27 -9.51
C GLY A 61 -51.25 60.32 -8.05
N GLY A 62 -52.15 60.16 -7.08
CA GLY A 62 -51.83 60.15 -5.65
C GLY A 62 -51.15 58.86 -5.16
N THR A 63 -50.35 58.98 -4.10
CA THR A 63 -49.74 57.85 -3.39
C THR A 63 -50.61 57.42 -2.20
N VAL A 64 -50.70 56.12 -1.96
CA VAL A 64 -51.47 55.54 -0.85
C VAL A 64 -50.56 54.63 -0.02
N HIS A 65 -50.69 54.76 1.30
CA HIS A 65 -50.07 53.86 2.26
C HIS A 65 -51.19 53.09 2.98
N LEU A 66 -51.13 51.76 2.92
CA LEU A 66 -52.00 50.85 3.66
C LEU A 66 -51.17 50.19 4.75
N ALA A 67 -51.51 50.48 6.01
CA ALA A 67 -51.01 49.70 7.12
C ALA A 67 -51.82 48.39 7.20
N LEU A 68 -51.13 47.26 7.32
CA LEU A 68 -51.70 45.93 7.47
C LEU A 68 -51.54 45.50 8.92
N GLU A 69 -52.63 45.13 9.57
CA GLU A 69 -52.64 44.72 10.97
C GLU A 69 -53.29 43.34 11.06
N PRO A 70 -52.50 42.25 10.94
CA PRO A 70 -53.02 40.90 11.18
C PRO A 70 -53.51 40.76 12.63
N ASP A 71 -54.59 39.98 12.83
CA ASP A 71 -55.10 39.69 14.17
C ASP A 71 -54.12 38.78 14.95
N GLU A 72 -54.24 38.73 16.28
CA GLU A 72 -53.40 37.87 17.12
C GLU A 72 -53.45 36.40 16.66
N GLY A 73 -52.29 35.79 16.41
CA GLY A 73 -52.18 34.44 15.85
C GLY A 73 -52.35 34.35 14.34
N TYR A 74 -52.37 35.47 13.61
CA TYR A 74 -52.35 35.53 12.14
C TYR A 74 -51.14 36.31 11.63
N TYR A 75 -50.77 36.10 10.37
CA TYR A 75 -49.75 36.88 9.67
C TYR A 75 -50.22 37.24 8.25
N THR A 76 -49.64 38.29 7.68
CA THR A 76 -49.85 38.70 6.29
C THR A 76 -49.17 37.71 5.34
N ASP A 77 -49.93 36.91 4.60
CA ASP A 77 -49.41 35.88 3.67
C ASP A 77 -49.18 36.44 2.27
N SER A 78 -50.17 37.15 1.70
CA SER A 78 -50.03 37.75 0.37
C SER A 78 -50.75 39.10 0.25
N VAL A 79 -50.15 40.03 -0.51
CA VAL A 79 -50.74 41.34 -0.81
C VAL A 79 -50.55 41.64 -2.29
N THR A 80 -51.65 41.70 -3.04
CA THR A 80 -51.62 41.85 -4.50
C THR A 80 -52.66 42.87 -4.99
N GLY A 81 -52.47 43.42 -6.19
CA GLY A 81 -53.39 44.39 -6.79
C GLY A 81 -52.91 45.84 -6.64
N CYS A 82 -53.40 46.72 -7.50
CA CYS A 82 -53.05 48.15 -7.53
C CYS A 82 -51.58 48.51 -7.81
N GLY A 83 -50.69 47.55 -8.06
CA GLY A 83 -49.29 47.80 -8.42
C GLY A 83 -48.44 48.39 -7.30
N GLY A 84 -48.81 48.15 -6.03
CA GLY A 84 -48.06 48.61 -4.87
C GLY A 84 -46.95 47.66 -4.42
N THR A 85 -46.08 48.15 -3.53
CA THR A 85 -44.96 47.42 -2.94
C THR A 85 -45.19 47.23 -1.44
N LEU A 86 -45.02 46.01 -0.94
CA LEU A 86 -45.10 45.69 0.49
C LEU A 86 -43.73 45.89 1.16
N ASN A 87 -43.67 46.64 2.25
CA ASN A 87 -42.49 46.81 3.09
C ASN A 87 -42.87 46.63 4.56
N GLY A 88 -42.53 45.47 5.13
CA GLY A 88 -43.05 45.02 6.42
C GLY A 88 -44.58 44.96 6.39
N ASP A 89 -45.23 45.63 7.34
CA ASP A 89 -46.68 45.71 7.44
C ASP A 89 -47.27 46.92 6.68
N LEU A 90 -46.52 47.51 5.74
CA LEU A 90 -46.95 48.70 4.99
C LEU A 90 -46.97 48.44 3.48
N TYR A 91 -48.16 48.48 2.87
CA TYR A 91 -48.34 48.38 1.42
C TYR A 91 -48.47 49.77 0.78
N VAL A 92 -47.53 50.12 -0.09
CA VAL A 92 -47.43 51.45 -0.69
C VAL A 92 -47.77 51.38 -2.18
N ILE A 93 -48.81 52.12 -2.59
CA ILE A 93 -49.21 52.28 -4.00
C ILE A 93 -48.78 53.67 -4.44
N GLU A 94 -47.79 53.74 -5.32
CA GLU A 94 -47.35 55.01 -5.90
C GLU A 94 -48.17 55.33 -7.16
N ASN A 95 -48.58 56.59 -7.32
CA ASN A 95 -49.14 57.11 -8.57
C ASN A 95 -50.40 56.36 -9.08
N MET A 96 -51.51 56.39 -8.32
CA MET A 96 -52.75 55.67 -8.66
C MET A 96 -53.46 56.26 -9.90
N GLN A 97 -53.61 55.47 -10.98
CA GLN A 97 -54.16 55.91 -12.28
C GLN A 97 -55.57 55.40 -12.61
N ALA A 98 -56.13 54.49 -11.82
CA ALA A 98 -57.47 53.95 -11.98
C ALA A 98 -58.02 53.43 -10.63
N ALA A 99 -59.35 53.22 -10.54
CA ALA A 99 -59.95 52.53 -9.40
C ALA A 99 -59.42 51.08 -9.35
N CYS A 100 -59.03 50.61 -8.17
CA CYS A 100 -58.42 49.30 -8.03
C CYS A 100 -58.69 48.70 -6.65
N THR A 101 -58.54 47.39 -6.55
CA THR A 101 -58.71 46.64 -5.31
C THR A 101 -57.38 46.00 -4.93
N VAL A 102 -56.95 46.20 -3.67
CA VAL A 102 -55.83 45.46 -3.06
C VAL A 102 -56.40 44.22 -2.40
N ASN A 103 -56.00 43.04 -2.86
CA ASN A 103 -56.32 41.78 -2.21
C ASN A 103 -55.24 41.47 -1.16
N ILE A 104 -55.67 41.26 0.09
CA ILE A 104 -54.81 40.98 1.24
C ILE A 104 -55.26 39.65 1.83
N GLU A 105 -54.33 38.72 1.99
CA GLU A 105 -54.57 37.44 2.60
C GLU A 105 -53.84 37.35 3.95
N PHE A 106 -54.58 37.12 5.03
CA PHE A 106 -54.05 36.79 6.35
C PHE A 106 -54.25 35.30 6.62
N LYS A 107 -53.18 34.59 7.00
CA LYS A 107 -53.24 33.16 7.37
C LYS A 107 -52.96 32.97 8.86
N PRO A 108 -53.59 31.96 9.51
CA PRO A 108 -53.26 31.63 10.89
C PRO A 108 -51.80 31.17 10.99
N ARG A 109 -51.13 31.58 12.06
CA ARG A 109 -49.80 31.11 12.45
C ARG A 109 -49.89 29.67 12.94
N VAL A 110 -48.91 28.85 12.58
CA VAL A 110 -48.82 27.47 13.05
C VAL A 110 -48.14 27.48 14.41
N ALA A 111 -48.84 27.05 15.46
CA ALA A 111 -48.24 26.94 16.78
C ALA A 111 -47.21 25.81 16.80
N ILE A 112 -46.07 26.01 17.47
CA ILE A 112 -45.04 24.96 17.57
C ILE A 112 -45.60 23.71 18.26
N SER A 113 -46.51 23.87 19.20
CA SER A 113 -47.20 22.76 19.89
C SER A 113 -48.12 21.92 18.98
N GLU A 114 -48.46 22.43 17.79
CA GLU A 114 -49.30 21.72 16.81
C GLU A 114 -48.46 20.95 15.78
N LEU A 115 -47.14 21.15 15.75
CA LEU A 115 -46.22 20.41 14.90
C LEU A 115 -45.80 19.10 15.57
N GLU A 116 -45.86 18.00 14.84
CA GLU A 116 -45.25 16.72 15.25
C GLU A 116 -43.74 16.78 15.06
N LEU A 117 -43.07 17.53 15.95
CA LEU A 117 -41.62 17.67 15.94
C LEU A 117 -40.94 16.36 16.35
N ASP A 118 -39.85 16.03 15.65
CA ASP A 118 -38.89 15.04 16.14
C ASP A 118 -38.42 15.44 17.55
N PRO A 119 -38.32 14.49 18.52
CA PRO A 119 -37.98 14.82 19.91
C PRO A 119 -36.61 15.50 20.06
N THR A 120 -35.66 15.15 19.21
CA THR A 120 -34.31 15.74 19.18
C THR A 120 -34.35 17.12 18.53
N LEU A 121 -35.11 17.28 17.45
CA LEU A 121 -35.35 18.58 16.83
C LEU A 121 -36.03 19.56 17.81
N ALA A 122 -36.96 19.07 18.63
CA ALA A 122 -37.60 19.85 19.69
C ALA A 122 -36.61 20.30 20.78
N GLN A 123 -35.60 19.49 21.10
CA GLN A 123 -34.53 19.87 22.02
C GLN A 123 -33.61 20.93 21.40
N CYS A 124 -33.29 20.81 20.12
CA CYS A 124 -32.52 21.82 19.39
C CYS A 124 -33.22 23.19 19.35
N LEU A 125 -34.56 23.21 19.42
CA LEU A 125 -35.34 24.44 19.56
C LEU A 125 -35.30 25.04 20.99
N GLY A 126 -34.85 24.32 22.02
CA GLY A 126 -35.11 24.67 23.41
C GLY A 126 -34.08 24.24 24.47
N GLU A 127 -33.08 25.09 24.70
CA GLU A 127 -32.62 25.41 26.07
C GLU A 127 -32.85 26.88 26.47
N ASN A 128 -33.24 27.80 25.55
CA ASN A 128 -33.48 29.22 25.90
C ASN A 128 -34.51 30.00 25.04
N ASN A 129 -35.21 29.38 24.08
CA ASN A 129 -36.13 30.11 23.19
C ASN A 129 -37.61 29.84 23.50
N THR A 130 -38.36 30.92 23.72
CA THR A 130 -39.82 30.93 23.94
C THR A 130 -40.59 31.10 22.62
N TYR A 131 -40.27 30.33 21.59
CA TYR A 131 -41.02 30.42 20.32
C TYR A 131 -42.40 29.80 20.50
N GLN A 132 -43.44 30.59 20.28
CA GLN A 132 -44.82 30.13 20.35
C GLN A 132 -45.30 29.64 18.99
N TYR A 133 -44.80 30.23 17.91
CA TYR A 133 -45.20 29.94 16.54
C TYR A 133 -44.01 29.60 15.64
N ALA A 134 -44.24 28.74 14.63
CA ALA A 134 -43.21 28.26 13.71
C ALA A 134 -42.54 29.40 12.92
N ASP A 135 -43.30 30.44 12.58
CA ASP A 135 -42.81 31.63 11.87
C ASP A 135 -42.03 32.61 12.76
N GLU A 136 -41.72 32.25 14.01
CA GLU A 136 -40.83 33.01 14.90
C GLU A 136 -39.41 32.46 14.93
N VAL A 137 -39.20 31.23 14.42
CA VAL A 137 -37.88 30.59 14.37
C VAL A 137 -37.04 31.25 13.27
N ILE A 138 -35.99 31.98 13.68
CA ILE A 138 -35.06 32.68 12.79
C ILE A 138 -33.72 31.93 12.66
N PHE A 139 -33.29 31.26 13.73
CA PHE A 139 -32.04 30.50 13.79
C PHE A 139 -32.33 29.08 14.30
N LEU A 140 -31.79 28.07 13.62
CA LEU A 140 -31.85 26.68 14.06
C LEU A 140 -30.48 26.03 13.89
N TYR A 141 -29.94 25.52 15.00
CA TYR A 141 -28.73 24.71 15.05
C TYR A 141 -29.06 23.38 15.70
N CYS A 142 -28.68 22.27 15.06
CA CYS A 142 -28.90 20.94 15.59
C CYS A 142 -27.75 20.00 15.19
N ASP A 143 -26.99 19.57 16.19
CA ASP A 143 -25.85 18.65 16.08
C ASP A 143 -26.15 17.30 16.74
N GLN A 144 -27.43 16.95 16.77
CA GLN A 144 -27.92 15.70 17.32
C GLN A 144 -28.69 14.96 16.22
N PRO A 145 -28.69 13.62 16.23
CA PRO A 145 -29.32 12.84 15.18
C PRO A 145 -30.85 13.02 15.21
N ILE A 146 -31.39 13.85 14.31
CA ILE A 146 -32.84 13.98 14.10
C ILE A 146 -33.30 12.87 13.15
N SER A 147 -34.42 12.22 13.47
CA SER A 147 -34.95 11.13 12.63
C SER A 147 -35.86 11.65 11.52
N ASN A 148 -36.38 12.88 11.68
CA ASN A 148 -37.26 13.54 10.72
C ASN A 148 -37.06 15.08 10.77
N ALA A 149 -36.90 15.72 9.61
CA ALA A 149 -36.77 17.18 9.45
C ALA A 149 -37.95 17.86 8.71
N ASP A 150 -39.01 17.13 8.39
CA ASP A 150 -40.13 17.57 7.52
C ASP A 150 -40.84 18.84 8.04
N THR A 151 -40.78 19.08 9.34
CA THR A 151 -41.42 20.23 9.99
C THR A 151 -40.65 21.53 9.78
N ILE A 152 -39.37 21.48 9.39
CA ILE A 152 -38.52 22.67 9.21
C ILE A 152 -39.06 23.62 8.14
N LYS A 153 -39.72 23.11 7.10
CA LYS A 153 -40.34 23.94 6.06
C LYS A 153 -41.37 24.94 6.61
N HIS A 154 -41.98 24.66 7.75
CA HIS A 154 -42.95 25.58 8.37
C HIS A 154 -42.30 26.80 9.05
N PHE A 155 -40.97 26.80 9.23
CA PHE A 155 -40.21 27.91 9.80
C PHE A 155 -39.95 29.02 8.75
N ARG A 156 -41.01 29.72 8.34
CA ARG A 156 -40.97 30.67 7.20
C ARG A 156 -40.04 31.87 7.36
N LYS A 157 -39.68 32.24 8.60
CA LYS A 157 -38.72 33.32 8.90
C LYS A 157 -37.30 32.81 9.21
N LEU A 158 -37.02 31.54 8.97
CA LEU A 158 -35.70 30.94 9.20
C LEU A 158 -34.67 31.59 8.26
N GLU A 159 -33.66 32.22 8.84
CA GLU A 159 -32.56 32.90 8.13
C GLU A 159 -31.26 32.09 8.19
N TYR A 160 -31.08 31.27 9.22
CA TYR A 160 -29.91 30.41 9.43
C TYR A 160 -30.34 29.00 9.83
N LEU A 161 -29.89 28.01 9.06
CA LEU A 161 -30.11 26.59 9.34
C LEU A 161 -28.78 25.85 9.34
N ASP A 162 -28.51 25.12 10.41
CA ASP A 162 -27.32 24.30 10.58
C ASP A 162 -27.68 22.93 11.16
N LEU A 163 -27.48 21.89 10.36
CA LEU A 163 -27.84 20.51 10.67
C LEU A 163 -26.65 19.57 10.47
N HIS A 164 -26.09 19.08 11.57
CA HIS A 164 -25.11 18.00 11.59
C HIS A 164 -25.80 16.71 12.03
N ASN A 165 -26.27 15.92 11.05
CA ASN A 165 -27.12 14.76 11.32
C ASN A 165 -26.67 13.51 10.54
N GLN A 166 -26.31 12.48 11.28
CA GLN A 166 -25.85 11.20 10.72
C GLN A 166 -26.94 10.41 9.95
N ASN A 167 -28.23 10.75 10.09
CA ASN A 167 -29.34 9.92 9.58
C ASN A 167 -30.31 10.65 8.63
N LEU A 168 -29.98 11.86 8.16
CA LEU A 168 -30.92 12.65 7.34
C LEU A 168 -30.85 12.27 5.86
N ALA A 169 -31.83 11.49 5.39
CA ALA A 169 -31.88 11.10 3.97
C ALA A 169 -32.42 12.21 3.03
N SER A 170 -33.24 13.13 3.54
CA SER A 170 -33.86 14.21 2.77
C SER A 170 -34.13 15.44 3.63
N LEU A 171 -34.10 16.63 3.01
CA LEU A 171 -34.43 17.90 3.64
C LEU A 171 -35.32 18.74 2.71
N ASP A 172 -36.51 19.11 3.18
CA ASP A 172 -37.41 20.04 2.49
C ASP A 172 -37.32 21.43 3.12
N ILE A 173 -36.70 22.37 2.38
CA ILE A 173 -36.55 23.78 2.74
C ILE A 173 -37.29 24.73 1.80
N SER A 174 -38.25 24.19 1.02
CA SER A 174 -38.91 24.92 -0.07
C SER A 174 -39.74 26.13 0.37
N GLU A 175 -40.20 26.16 1.63
CA GLU A 175 -40.96 27.25 2.25
C GLU A 175 -40.09 28.21 3.11
N ASN A 176 -38.80 27.91 3.31
CA ASN A 176 -37.87 28.77 4.08
C ASN A 176 -37.31 29.91 3.20
N LEU A 177 -38.18 30.79 2.70
CA LEU A 177 -37.84 31.85 1.74
C LEU A 177 -36.94 32.96 2.30
N ALA A 178 -36.78 33.02 3.62
CA ALA A 178 -35.88 33.95 4.31
C ALA A 178 -34.44 33.41 4.45
N LEU A 179 -34.19 32.14 4.11
CA LEU A 179 -32.94 31.46 4.40
C LEU A 179 -31.76 32.13 3.69
N SER A 180 -30.77 32.55 4.50
CA SER A 180 -29.57 33.27 4.07
C SER A 180 -28.29 32.46 4.26
N SER A 181 -28.28 31.52 5.21
CA SER A 181 -27.19 30.59 5.45
C SER A 181 -27.72 29.19 5.71
N LEU A 182 -27.18 28.22 4.98
CA LEU A 182 -27.49 26.80 5.14
C LEU A 182 -26.19 26.00 5.34
N ILE A 183 -26.11 25.25 6.43
CA ILE A 183 -25.05 24.27 6.69
C ILE A 183 -25.72 22.93 6.90
N ILE A 184 -25.29 21.91 6.16
CA ILE A 184 -25.76 20.55 6.34
C ILE A 184 -24.61 19.56 6.21
N SER A 185 -24.54 18.62 7.15
CA SER A 185 -23.67 17.44 7.09
C SER A 185 -24.52 16.21 7.33
N SER A 186 -24.63 15.34 6.32
CA SER A 186 -25.39 14.09 6.47
C SER A 186 -25.04 13.02 5.45
N PRO A 187 -24.50 11.86 5.90
CA PRO A 187 -24.00 10.81 5.01
C PRO A 187 -25.09 10.08 4.23
N GLN A 188 -26.37 10.31 4.55
CA GLN A 188 -27.52 9.73 3.85
C GLN A 188 -28.20 10.69 2.88
N LEU A 189 -27.86 11.99 2.92
CA LEU A 189 -28.50 12.99 2.08
C LEU A 189 -28.08 12.79 0.62
N SER A 190 -29.04 12.41 -0.23
CA SER A 190 -28.78 12.08 -1.65
C SER A 190 -29.15 13.20 -2.62
N ALA A 191 -29.98 14.16 -2.19
CA ALA A 191 -30.39 15.30 -2.99
C ALA A 191 -30.69 16.51 -2.09
N LEU A 192 -30.47 17.71 -2.62
CA LEU A 192 -30.79 18.97 -1.97
C LEU A 192 -31.30 19.97 -3.01
N ASP A 193 -32.50 20.51 -2.80
CA ASP A 193 -33.08 21.56 -3.63
C ASP A 193 -33.05 22.90 -2.89
N VAL A 194 -32.31 23.86 -3.43
CA VAL A 194 -32.16 25.22 -2.90
C VAL A 194 -32.81 26.29 -3.79
N SER A 195 -33.58 25.88 -4.80
CA SER A 195 -34.07 26.76 -5.87
C SER A 195 -35.02 27.87 -5.39
N ASN A 196 -35.77 27.63 -4.32
CA ASN A 196 -36.65 28.61 -3.69
C ASN A 196 -35.93 29.54 -2.70
N ASN A 197 -34.75 29.15 -2.21
CA ASN A 197 -34.00 29.89 -1.19
C ASN A 197 -33.10 30.95 -1.83
N THR A 198 -33.71 31.84 -2.63
CA THR A 198 -33.03 32.85 -3.45
C THR A 198 -32.20 33.87 -2.67
N LYS A 199 -32.39 33.97 -1.35
CA LYS A 199 -31.63 34.84 -0.44
C LYS A 199 -30.36 34.21 0.14
N LEU A 200 -30.05 32.96 -0.21
CA LEU A 200 -28.84 32.28 0.27
C LEU A 200 -27.59 33.07 -0.10
N HIS A 201 -26.86 33.53 0.91
CA HIS A 201 -25.54 34.13 0.85
C HIS A 201 -24.43 33.10 1.12
N SER A 202 -24.73 32.09 1.95
CA SER A 202 -23.79 31.02 2.30
C SER A 202 -24.47 29.65 2.20
N LEU A 203 -23.81 28.71 1.51
CA LEU A 203 -24.25 27.32 1.41
C LEU A 203 -23.08 26.39 1.69
N SER A 204 -23.24 25.53 2.69
CA SER A 204 -22.28 24.48 3.03
C SER A 204 -22.95 23.11 3.09
N VAL A 205 -22.45 22.15 2.33
CA VAL A 205 -22.91 20.76 2.29
C VAL A 205 -21.68 19.85 2.49
N TYR A 206 -21.65 19.07 3.57
CA TYR A 206 -20.56 18.16 3.89
C TYR A 206 -21.06 16.71 3.97
N ASP A 207 -20.14 15.77 3.74
CA ASP A 207 -20.33 14.33 4.01
C ASP A 207 -21.67 13.83 3.51
N SER A 208 -21.94 13.91 2.21
CA SER A 208 -23.26 13.58 1.65
C SER A 208 -23.17 12.84 0.33
N GLN A 209 -24.25 12.13 -0.01
CA GLN A 209 -24.38 11.38 -1.27
C GLN A 209 -24.96 12.25 -2.40
N VAL A 210 -24.88 13.58 -2.29
CA VAL A 210 -25.45 14.51 -3.27
C VAL A 210 -24.68 14.37 -4.60
N GLN A 211 -25.38 13.93 -5.64
CA GLN A 211 -24.82 13.71 -6.99
C GLN A 211 -25.04 14.91 -7.93
N SER A 212 -26.00 15.78 -7.62
CA SER A 212 -26.29 17.00 -8.38
C SER A 212 -26.78 18.10 -7.46
N LEU A 213 -26.38 19.34 -7.73
CA LEU A 213 -26.82 20.52 -7.02
C LEU A 213 -27.01 21.69 -8.00
N ASP A 214 -28.22 22.25 -8.06
CA ASP A 214 -28.52 23.44 -8.87
C ASP A 214 -28.55 24.69 -7.97
N VAL A 215 -27.54 25.55 -8.14
CA VAL A 215 -27.43 26.84 -7.44
C VAL A 215 -27.75 28.05 -8.33
N SER A 216 -28.31 27.83 -9.52
CA SER A 216 -28.52 28.88 -10.53
C SER A 216 -29.49 29.99 -10.10
N LYS A 217 -30.34 29.73 -9.11
CA LYS A 217 -31.29 30.69 -8.53
C LYS A 217 -30.75 31.46 -7.32
N ASN A 218 -29.63 31.02 -6.75
CA ASN A 218 -29.02 31.61 -5.57
C ASN A 218 -27.97 32.65 -6.00
N THR A 219 -28.40 33.69 -6.71
CA THR A 219 -27.51 34.68 -7.34
C THR A 219 -26.77 35.58 -6.35
N ASP A 220 -27.21 35.60 -5.09
CA ASP A 220 -26.60 36.34 -3.97
C ASP A 220 -25.56 35.50 -3.21
N LEU A 221 -25.28 34.27 -3.67
CA LEU A 221 -24.34 33.36 -3.02
C LEU A 221 -22.91 33.93 -3.08
N ASN A 222 -22.30 34.06 -1.91
CA ASN A 222 -20.96 34.60 -1.69
C ASN A 222 -19.96 33.53 -1.21
N ASP A 223 -20.43 32.56 -0.45
CA ASP A 223 -19.65 31.43 0.08
C ASP A 223 -20.34 30.10 -0.28
N LEU A 224 -19.63 29.24 -1.02
CA LEU A 224 -20.10 27.91 -1.39
C LEU A 224 -19.07 26.87 -0.98
N ARG A 225 -19.45 25.95 -0.10
CA ARG A 225 -18.60 24.87 0.40
C ARG A 225 -19.27 23.53 0.22
N LEU A 226 -18.64 22.64 -0.53
CA LEU A 226 -19.11 21.31 -0.82
C LEU A 226 -17.99 20.36 -0.41
N GLY A 227 -18.18 19.56 0.63
CA GLY A 227 -17.18 18.63 1.17
C GLY A 227 -17.64 17.19 1.09
N SER A 228 -16.77 16.26 0.64
CA SER A 228 -17.10 14.83 0.54
C SER A 228 -18.44 14.57 -0.21
N VAL A 229 -18.67 15.22 -1.36
CA VAL A 229 -19.88 15.05 -2.19
C VAL A 229 -19.62 14.19 -3.44
N GLN A 230 -20.67 13.66 -4.06
CA GLN A 230 -20.58 12.80 -5.26
C GLN A 230 -20.84 13.55 -6.58
N LEU A 231 -20.57 14.86 -6.62
CA LEU A 231 -20.81 15.69 -7.78
C LEU A 231 -19.88 15.32 -8.95
N LYS A 232 -20.46 15.14 -10.14
CA LYS A 232 -19.71 14.99 -11.41
C LYS A 232 -19.54 16.31 -12.16
N ALA A 233 -20.46 17.25 -11.94
CA ALA A 233 -20.49 18.57 -12.54
C ALA A 233 -21.11 19.56 -11.55
N LEU A 234 -20.68 20.82 -11.65
CA LEU A 234 -21.21 21.93 -10.88
C LEU A 234 -21.25 23.18 -11.76
N ASP A 235 -22.45 23.76 -11.93
CA ASP A 235 -22.63 25.02 -12.65
C ASP A 235 -22.80 26.18 -11.65
N ILE A 236 -21.82 27.08 -11.63
CA ILE A 236 -21.78 28.28 -10.79
C ILE A 236 -21.81 29.58 -11.61
N THR A 237 -22.17 29.51 -12.90
CA THR A 237 -22.07 30.64 -13.83
C THR A 237 -22.99 31.82 -13.47
N GLN A 238 -24.05 31.56 -12.70
CA GLN A 238 -24.98 32.58 -12.21
C GLN A 238 -24.56 33.19 -10.86
N ASN A 239 -23.64 32.56 -10.12
CA ASN A 239 -23.24 32.96 -8.76
C ASN A 239 -22.07 33.96 -8.80
N LYS A 240 -22.30 35.12 -9.41
CA LYS A 240 -21.25 36.11 -9.71
C LYS A 240 -20.63 36.79 -8.49
N GLN A 241 -21.30 36.70 -7.33
CA GLN A 241 -20.86 37.30 -6.06
C GLN A 241 -19.99 36.36 -5.22
N LEU A 242 -19.65 35.16 -5.72
CA LEU A 242 -18.79 34.22 -5.03
C LEU A 242 -17.40 34.81 -4.77
N THR A 243 -17.04 34.91 -3.50
CA THR A 243 -15.68 35.25 -3.05
C THR A 243 -14.95 34.02 -2.51
N ASN A 244 -15.68 33.02 -2.01
CA ASN A 244 -15.13 31.78 -1.48
C ASN A 244 -15.80 30.57 -2.13
N LEU A 245 -15.00 29.68 -2.70
CA LEU A 245 -15.46 28.42 -3.28
C LEU A 245 -14.58 27.27 -2.78
N SER A 246 -15.19 26.29 -2.13
CA SER A 246 -14.55 25.03 -1.74
C SER A 246 -15.34 23.87 -2.30
N VAL A 247 -14.72 23.00 -3.09
CA VAL A 247 -15.37 21.82 -3.66
C VAL A 247 -14.48 20.59 -3.51
N ASP A 248 -14.89 19.64 -2.68
CA ASP A 248 -14.30 18.32 -2.56
C ASP A 248 -15.30 17.29 -3.10
N ALA A 249 -15.02 16.87 -4.32
CA ALA A 249 -15.88 16.01 -5.13
C ALA A 249 -14.99 15.15 -6.03
N ALA A 250 -14.74 13.90 -5.61
CA ALA A 250 -13.77 13.02 -6.27
C ALA A 250 -14.02 12.84 -7.78
N GLN A 251 -15.27 12.95 -8.24
CA GLN A 251 -15.67 12.72 -9.63
C GLN A 251 -15.92 14.00 -10.45
N LEU A 252 -15.63 15.19 -9.90
CA LEU A 252 -15.83 16.47 -10.61
C LEU A 252 -14.85 16.62 -11.79
N ALA A 253 -15.33 16.39 -13.00
CA ALA A 253 -14.47 16.36 -14.18
C ALA A 253 -14.11 17.76 -14.74
N ALA A 254 -14.96 18.76 -14.48
CA ALA A 254 -14.79 20.12 -14.97
C ALA A 254 -15.47 21.14 -14.05
N LEU A 255 -14.89 22.34 -13.98
CA LEU A 255 -15.44 23.49 -13.26
C LEU A 255 -15.15 24.78 -14.05
N ASP A 256 -16.20 25.55 -14.33
CA ASP A 256 -16.10 26.85 -14.99
C ASP A 256 -16.23 27.98 -13.96
N VAL A 257 -15.12 28.67 -13.71
CA VAL A 257 -15.05 29.83 -12.79
C VAL A 257 -15.02 31.18 -13.53
N SER A 258 -15.30 31.18 -14.84
CA SER A 258 -15.09 32.35 -15.71
C SER A 258 -15.98 33.55 -15.41
N ASN A 259 -17.11 33.35 -14.73
CA ASN A 259 -18.05 34.40 -14.34
C ASN A 259 -17.90 34.83 -12.87
N ASN A 260 -16.96 34.22 -12.12
CA ASN A 260 -16.78 34.42 -10.68
C ASN A 260 -15.54 35.32 -10.43
N HIS A 261 -15.59 36.54 -10.96
CA HIS A 261 -14.47 37.49 -10.94
C HIS A 261 -14.06 37.97 -9.54
N ASP A 262 -14.97 37.88 -8.57
CA ASP A 262 -14.77 38.32 -7.19
C ASP A 262 -14.15 37.22 -6.30
N LEU A 263 -13.78 36.05 -6.86
CA LEU A 263 -13.13 34.98 -6.11
C LEU A 263 -11.82 35.45 -5.46
N VAL A 264 -11.75 35.28 -4.14
CA VAL A 264 -10.59 35.55 -3.28
C VAL A 264 -9.95 34.23 -2.81
N SER A 265 -10.76 33.21 -2.55
CA SER A 265 -10.29 31.87 -2.16
C SER A 265 -10.96 30.78 -2.98
N LEU A 266 -10.14 29.88 -3.54
CA LEU A 266 -10.58 28.71 -4.28
C LEU A 266 -9.87 27.46 -3.75
N ARG A 267 -10.66 26.48 -3.29
CA ARG A 267 -10.19 25.16 -2.88
C ARG A 267 -10.91 24.08 -3.69
N ILE A 268 -10.15 23.19 -4.32
CA ILE A 268 -10.73 22.09 -5.08
C ILE A 268 -10.00 20.79 -4.75
N SER A 269 -10.75 19.74 -4.42
CA SER A 269 -10.28 18.36 -4.31
C SER A 269 -11.04 17.50 -5.31
N SER A 270 -10.37 16.97 -6.35
CA SER A 270 -11.04 16.13 -7.36
C SER A 270 -10.10 15.36 -8.28
N GLN A 271 -10.15 14.03 -8.20
CA GLN A 271 -9.33 13.12 -9.01
C GLN A 271 -9.63 13.20 -10.51
N ALA A 272 -10.84 13.61 -10.89
CA ALA A 272 -11.25 13.71 -12.29
C ALA A 272 -10.93 15.06 -12.94
N LEU A 273 -10.61 16.10 -12.15
CA LEU A 273 -10.37 17.44 -12.68
C LEU A 273 -8.99 17.52 -13.32
N SER A 274 -8.96 17.69 -14.65
CA SER A 274 -7.72 17.67 -15.44
C SER A 274 -7.28 19.05 -15.96
N ASN A 275 -8.15 20.06 -15.87
CA ASN A 275 -7.85 21.43 -16.28
C ASN A 275 -8.67 22.43 -15.47
N LEU A 276 -8.13 23.63 -15.28
CA LEU A 276 -8.78 24.75 -14.62
C LEU A 276 -8.25 26.08 -15.19
N ASP A 277 -9.14 26.88 -15.76
CA ASP A 277 -8.81 28.22 -16.27
C ASP A 277 -9.06 29.28 -15.19
N LEU A 278 -7.99 29.93 -14.74
CA LEU A 278 -8.01 30.98 -13.71
C LEU A 278 -7.76 32.38 -14.28
N SER A 279 -7.73 32.55 -15.60
CA SER A 279 -7.34 33.80 -16.28
C SER A 279 -8.27 34.98 -16.00
N THR A 280 -9.48 34.70 -15.50
CA THR A 280 -10.53 35.71 -15.22
C THR A 280 -10.75 35.98 -13.73
N ASN A 281 -9.89 35.44 -12.86
CA ASN A 281 -9.99 35.53 -11.40
C ASN A 281 -8.78 36.30 -10.81
N PRO A 282 -8.61 37.61 -11.12
CA PRO A 282 -7.42 38.38 -10.75
C PRO A 282 -7.32 38.70 -9.25
N ASN A 283 -8.43 38.58 -8.50
CA ASN A 283 -8.52 38.86 -7.06
C ASN A 283 -8.16 37.66 -6.17
N LEU A 284 -7.77 36.53 -6.77
CA LEU A 284 -7.49 35.30 -6.03
C LEU A 284 -6.25 35.49 -5.14
N GLU A 285 -6.45 35.42 -3.82
CA GLU A 285 -5.39 35.52 -2.81
C GLU A 285 -4.93 34.15 -2.30
N GLY A 286 -5.82 33.13 -2.36
CA GLY A 286 -5.53 31.77 -1.95
C GLY A 286 -6.07 30.73 -2.93
N LEU A 287 -5.18 29.83 -3.39
CA LEU A 287 -5.53 28.70 -4.24
C LEU A 287 -5.07 27.39 -3.59
N SER A 288 -5.99 26.44 -3.43
CA SER A 288 -5.71 25.06 -3.04
C SER A 288 -6.23 24.08 -4.08
N LEU A 289 -5.36 23.21 -4.60
CA LEU A 289 -5.72 22.10 -5.48
C LEU A 289 -5.20 20.79 -4.91
N GLU A 290 -6.10 19.85 -4.63
CA GLU A 290 -5.83 18.61 -3.93
C GLU A 290 -6.28 17.41 -4.79
N ASN A 291 -5.44 16.38 -4.90
CA ASN A 291 -5.75 15.13 -5.59
C ASN A 291 -6.32 15.36 -7.00
N THR A 292 -5.67 16.18 -7.83
CA THR A 292 -6.18 16.55 -9.16
C THR A 292 -5.42 15.87 -10.29
N ALA A 293 -6.06 15.70 -11.45
CA ALA A 293 -5.39 15.26 -12.67
C ALA A 293 -4.77 16.43 -13.47
N ILE A 294 -4.58 17.60 -12.86
CA ILE A 294 -4.06 18.80 -13.51
C ILE A 294 -2.55 18.66 -13.76
N ALA A 295 -2.18 18.50 -15.03
CA ALA A 295 -0.78 18.36 -15.45
C ALA A 295 -0.08 19.70 -15.79
N ALA A 296 -0.86 20.78 -15.99
CA ALA A 296 -0.35 22.12 -16.25
C ALA A 296 -1.30 23.18 -15.67
N LEU A 297 -0.73 24.22 -15.05
CA LEU A 297 -1.48 25.30 -14.41
C LEU A 297 -0.90 26.67 -14.80
N ASP A 298 -1.73 27.54 -15.37
CA ASP A 298 -1.35 28.92 -15.70
C ASP A 298 -1.83 29.88 -14.61
N LEU A 299 -0.87 30.52 -13.93
CA LEU A 299 -1.11 31.51 -12.88
C LEU A 299 -0.70 32.93 -13.29
N SER A 300 -0.47 33.18 -14.58
CA SER A 300 0.07 34.45 -15.09
C SER A 300 -0.83 35.67 -14.84
N HIS A 301 -2.11 35.46 -14.55
CA HIS A 301 -3.11 36.52 -14.33
C HIS A 301 -3.49 36.68 -12.84
N ASN A 302 -2.91 35.89 -11.93
CA ASN A 302 -3.33 35.81 -10.53
C ASN A 302 -2.30 36.48 -9.59
N SER A 303 -1.91 37.72 -9.89
CA SER A 303 -0.85 38.44 -9.15
C SER A 303 -1.17 38.78 -7.70
N ALA A 304 -2.43 38.60 -7.27
CA ALA A 304 -2.87 38.79 -5.89
C ALA A 304 -2.59 37.57 -4.98
N LEU A 305 -2.16 36.44 -5.54
CA LEU A 305 -1.91 35.23 -4.76
C LEU A 305 -0.85 35.47 -3.67
N THR A 306 -1.26 35.17 -2.43
CA THR A 306 -0.39 35.17 -1.24
C THR A 306 -0.12 33.75 -0.76
N ARG A 307 -1.06 32.82 -0.99
CA ARG A 307 -0.97 31.40 -0.61
C ARG A 307 -1.28 30.50 -1.79
N LEU A 308 -0.40 29.54 -2.05
CA LEU A 308 -0.59 28.51 -3.07
C LEU A 308 -0.33 27.14 -2.45
N TYR A 309 -1.33 26.27 -2.47
CA TYR A 309 -1.27 24.90 -1.96
C TYR A 309 -1.63 23.92 -3.08
N LEU A 310 -0.74 22.98 -3.38
CA LEU A 310 -0.91 21.96 -4.40
C LEU A 310 -0.53 20.61 -3.77
N LEU A 311 -1.46 19.66 -3.74
CA LEU A 311 -1.25 18.31 -3.19
C LEU A 311 -1.66 17.28 -4.23
N GLU A 312 -0.76 16.35 -4.57
CA GLU A 312 -1.04 15.24 -5.50
C GLU A 312 -1.61 15.75 -6.84
N ALA A 313 -0.95 16.77 -7.40
CA ALA A 313 -1.21 17.26 -8.75
C ALA A 313 -0.01 16.88 -9.64
N PRO A 314 -0.20 16.17 -10.77
CA PRO A 314 0.90 15.65 -11.60
C PRO A 314 1.57 16.75 -12.46
N LEU A 315 1.88 17.90 -11.85
CA LEU A 315 2.58 19.01 -12.48
C LEU A 315 4.03 18.65 -12.73
N SER A 316 4.46 18.75 -13.99
CA SER A 316 5.87 18.61 -14.38
C SER A 316 6.63 19.94 -14.34
N SER A 317 5.90 21.07 -14.39
CA SER A 317 6.45 22.42 -14.28
C SER A 317 5.40 23.40 -13.76
N LEU A 318 5.86 24.48 -13.12
CA LEU A 318 5.03 25.57 -12.63
C LEU A 318 5.79 26.89 -12.75
N SER A 319 5.14 27.95 -13.27
CA SER A 319 5.74 29.28 -13.35
C SER A 319 5.21 30.20 -12.27
N LEU A 320 6.11 30.78 -11.48
CA LEU A 320 5.80 31.74 -10.41
C LEU A 320 6.16 33.18 -10.78
N ALA A 321 6.48 33.45 -12.05
CA ALA A 321 7.08 34.71 -12.48
C ALA A 321 6.23 35.95 -12.20
N ASN A 322 4.90 35.80 -12.11
CA ASN A 322 3.94 36.89 -11.91
C ASN A 322 3.31 36.90 -10.52
N LEU A 323 3.91 36.24 -9.51
CA LEU A 323 3.36 36.10 -8.16
C LEU A 323 4.22 36.81 -7.08
N PRO A 324 4.38 38.15 -7.11
CA PRO A 324 5.29 38.86 -6.22
C PRO A 324 4.80 38.98 -4.77
N GLN A 325 3.54 38.65 -4.49
CA GLN A 325 2.93 38.71 -3.15
C GLN A 325 2.92 37.36 -2.42
N LEU A 326 3.46 36.31 -3.05
CA LEU A 326 3.45 34.96 -2.50
C LEU A 326 4.28 34.90 -1.21
N ASN A 327 3.63 34.55 -0.10
CA ASN A 327 4.24 34.40 1.23
C ASN A 327 4.26 32.95 1.74
N SER A 328 3.33 32.11 1.25
CA SER A 328 3.28 30.67 1.52
C SER A 328 3.16 29.89 0.23
N LEU A 329 4.06 28.94 0.02
CA LEU A 329 4.06 28.03 -1.11
C LEU A 329 4.19 26.60 -0.63
N GLU A 330 3.22 25.78 -0.99
CA GLU A 330 3.09 24.38 -0.60
C GLU A 330 2.82 23.54 -1.85
N ILE A 331 3.73 22.62 -2.17
CA ILE A 331 3.62 21.70 -3.30
C ILE A 331 4.06 20.32 -2.83
N TYR A 332 3.11 19.39 -2.71
CA TYR A 332 3.33 18.04 -2.23
C TYR A 332 2.99 17.02 -3.32
N GLY A 333 3.82 15.99 -3.49
CA GLY A 333 3.49 14.85 -4.36
C GLY A 333 3.32 15.25 -5.84
N SER A 334 4.14 16.19 -6.33
CA SER A 334 4.13 16.61 -7.74
C SER A 334 5.34 16.04 -8.50
N GLN A 335 5.37 16.20 -9.82
CA GLN A 335 6.46 15.69 -10.67
C GLN A 335 7.50 16.78 -11.02
N LEU A 336 7.68 17.79 -10.15
CA LEU A 336 8.56 18.92 -10.44
C LEU A 336 10.03 18.50 -10.38
N THR A 337 10.76 18.81 -11.46
CA THR A 337 12.23 18.63 -11.53
C THR A 337 13.00 19.92 -11.26
N ASN A 338 12.32 21.07 -11.37
CA ASN A 338 12.84 22.39 -11.04
C ASN A 338 11.69 23.35 -10.67
N LEU A 339 12.01 24.43 -9.96
CA LEU A 339 11.11 25.54 -9.71
C LEU A 339 11.91 26.84 -9.55
N ASP A 340 11.50 27.89 -10.25
CA ASP A 340 12.12 29.22 -10.15
C ASP A 340 11.42 30.07 -9.07
N LEU A 341 12.13 30.35 -7.99
CA LEU A 341 11.66 31.11 -6.83
C LEU A 341 12.15 32.57 -6.83
N THR A 342 12.81 33.03 -7.90
CA THR A 342 13.49 34.35 -7.96
C THR A 342 12.55 35.53 -7.68
N ASN A 343 11.27 35.41 -8.09
CA ASN A 343 10.26 36.48 -7.91
C ASN A 343 9.45 36.36 -6.61
N ALA A 344 9.53 35.22 -5.90
CA ALA A 344 8.82 34.98 -4.64
C ALA A 344 9.59 35.57 -3.45
N THR A 345 9.94 36.87 -3.51
CA THR A 345 10.85 37.49 -2.53
C THR A 345 10.23 37.71 -1.14
N GLN A 346 8.91 37.57 -1.01
CA GLN A 346 8.16 37.69 0.25
C GLN A 346 7.88 36.34 0.92
N LEU A 347 8.47 35.25 0.41
CA LEU A 347 8.20 33.91 0.89
C LEU A 347 8.74 33.70 2.31
N GLU A 348 7.83 33.37 3.24
CA GLU A 348 8.12 33.05 4.65
C GLU A 348 8.03 31.54 4.90
N TYR A 349 7.11 30.86 4.19
CA TYR A 349 6.88 29.43 4.28
C TYR A 349 7.03 28.77 2.91
N LEU A 350 7.91 27.77 2.83
CA LEU A 350 8.14 26.99 1.62
C LEU A 350 8.12 25.50 1.95
N ALA A 351 7.20 24.76 1.35
CA ALA A 351 7.21 23.31 1.35
C ALA A 351 7.09 22.78 -0.08
N ILE A 352 8.10 22.06 -0.55
CA ILE A 352 8.07 21.34 -1.84
C ILE A 352 8.52 19.90 -1.59
N SER A 353 7.66 19.09 -0.97
CA SER A 353 8.00 17.72 -0.59
C SER A 353 7.43 16.70 -1.57
N GLY A 354 8.08 15.54 -1.72
CA GLY A 354 7.61 14.47 -2.62
C GLY A 354 7.67 14.86 -4.09
N ASN A 355 8.79 15.46 -4.51
CA ASN A 355 9.04 15.91 -5.88
C ASN A 355 10.36 15.32 -6.41
N GLN A 356 10.83 15.79 -7.57
CA GLN A 356 12.05 15.30 -8.23
C GLN A 356 13.13 16.39 -8.32
N LEU A 357 13.15 17.34 -7.38
CA LEU A 357 14.09 18.44 -7.39
C LEU A 357 15.52 17.94 -7.12
N THR A 358 16.44 18.26 -8.02
CA THR A 358 17.89 17.98 -7.84
C THR A 358 18.66 19.18 -7.28
N LYS A 359 18.08 20.38 -7.39
CA LYS A 359 18.61 21.64 -6.88
C LYS A 359 17.48 22.66 -6.69
N VAL A 360 17.67 23.60 -5.76
CA VAL A 360 16.79 24.75 -5.54
C VAL A 360 17.65 25.97 -5.23
N ASP A 361 17.33 27.12 -5.83
CA ASP A 361 17.97 28.40 -5.51
C ASP A 361 17.07 29.21 -4.56
N LEU A 362 17.54 29.41 -3.32
CA LEU A 362 16.84 30.16 -2.28
C LEU A 362 17.46 31.56 -2.03
N SER A 363 18.38 32.01 -2.89
CA SER A 363 19.20 33.21 -2.67
C SER A 363 18.40 34.53 -2.65
N LYS A 364 17.15 34.52 -3.13
CA LYS A 364 16.24 35.68 -3.14
C LYS A 364 15.15 35.62 -2.07
N ASN A 365 15.09 34.54 -1.30
CA ASN A 365 14.00 34.26 -0.36
C ASN A 365 14.49 34.43 1.09
N SER A 366 15.03 35.62 1.41
CA SER A 366 15.65 35.89 2.72
C SER A 366 14.67 36.00 3.89
N ALA A 367 13.36 36.00 3.62
CA ALA A 367 12.29 36.04 4.62
C ALA A 367 11.87 34.64 5.10
N LEU A 368 12.39 33.56 4.50
CA LEU A 368 12.03 32.19 4.85
C LEU A 368 12.32 31.88 6.33
N THR A 369 11.28 31.52 7.07
CA THR A 369 11.36 31.00 8.45
C THR A 369 11.23 29.48 8.49
N THR A 370 10.49 28.90 7.54
CA THR A 370 10.26 27.46 7.43
C THR A 370 10.51 26.97 6.02
N VAL A 371 11.36 25.96 5.89
CA VAL A 371 11.66 25.29 4.61
C VAL A 371 11.51 23.78 4.78
N ASN A 372 10.63 23.17 3.99
CA ASN A 372 10.51 21.73 3.84
C ASN A 372 10.76 21.33 2.39
N LEU A 373 11.87 20.65 2.13
CA LEU A 373 12.23 20.10 0.82
C LEU A 373 12.44 18.58 0.91
N SER A 374 11.73 17.92 1.83
CA SER A 374 11.88 16.48 2.04
C SER A 374 11.43 15.67 0.82
N SER A 375 11.89 14.42 0.72
CA SER A 375 11.47 13.50 -0.35
C SER A 375 11.69 14.09 -1.75
N ASN A 376 12.94 14.50 -2.02
CA ASN A 376 13.41 15.00 -3.31
C ASN A 376 14.70 14.27 -3.70
N ALA A 377 15.41 14.77 -4.71
CA ALA A 377 16.69 14.24 -5.17
C ALA A 377 17.84 15.26 -4.96
N LEU A 378 17.78 16.08 -3.91
CA LEU A 378 18.80 17.10 -3.64
C LEU A 378 20.12 16.44 -3.27
N THR A 379 21.21 16.86 -3.93
CA THR A 379 22.58 16.47 -3.58
C THR A 379 23.31 17.53 -2.76
N THR A 380 22.87 18.79 -2.88
CA THR A 380 23.42 19.97 -2.19
C THR A 380 22.35 21.04 -2.02
N ILE A 381 22.49 21.90 -1.00
CA ILE A 381 21.67 23.10 -0.84
C ILE A 381 22.50 24.25 -0.26
N ASP A 382 22.29 25.47 -0.77
CA ASP A 382 22.90 26.69 -0.23
C ASP A 382 21.86 27.47 0.57
N LEU A 383 22.10 27.62 1.87
CA LEU A 383 21.23 28.30 2.82
C LEU A 383 21.86 29.58 3.38
N SER A 384 22.98 30.04 2.81
CA SER A 384 23.75 31.19 3.31
C SER A 384 22.99 32.53 3.25
N ASN A 385 21.90 32.61 2.48
CA ASN A 385 21.06 33.80 2.31
C ASN A 385 19.73 33.71 3.08
N ASN A 386 19.55 32.71 3.96
CA ASN A 386 18.30 32.48 4.70
C ASN A 386 18.50 32.55 6.24
N PRO A 387 19.05 33.66 6.78
CA PRO A 387 19.53 33.72 8.17
C PRO A 387 18.43 33.71 9.25
N VAL A 388 17.17 33.84 8.85
CA VAL A 388 16.01 33.87 9.77
C VAL A 388 15.30 32.52 9.89
N LEU A 389 15.79 31.47 9.22
CA LEU A 389 15.23 30.12 9.31
C LEU A 389 15.22 29.60 10.75
N THR A 390 14.07 29.06 11.14
CA THR A 390 13.84 28.41 12.44
C THR A 390 13.55 26.91 12.28
N ASN A 391 12.89 26.50 11.20
CA ASN A 391 12.59 25.10 10.91
C ASN A 391 13.09 24.73 9.50
N LEU A 392 13.87 23.65 9.42
CA LEU A 392 14.44 23.13 8.19
C LEU A 392 14.23 21.61 8.11
N ASN A 393 13.48 21.16 7.12
CA ASN A 393 13.31 19.74 6.79
C ASN A 393 13.91 19.45 5.40
N LEU A 394 14.92 18.59 5.38
CA LEU A 394 15.64 18.09 4.21
C LEU A 394 15.67 16.55 4.18
N ALA A 395 14.75 15.90 4.90
CA ALA A 395 14.67 14.45 5.00
C ALA A 395 14.51 13.77 3.63
N TYR A 396 14.93 12.52 3.48
CA TYR A 396 14.75 11.72 2.25
C TYR A 396 15.29 12.45 1.00
N ASN A 397 16.58 12.76 1.05
CA ASN A 397 17.34 13.34 -0.06
C ASN A 397 18.66 12.57 -0.22
N THR A 398 19.61 13.11 -0.99
CA THR A 398 20.93 12.50 -1.23
C THR A 398 22.08 13.43 -0.80
N LEU A 399 21.86 14.23 0.25
CA LEU A 399 22.86 15.19 0.74
C LEU A 399 24.06 14.45 1.34
N THR A 400 25.26 14.76 0.86
CA THR A 400 26.52 14.23 1.43
C THR A 400 27.16 15.18 2.45
N ALA A 401 26.79 16.46 2.41
CA ALA A 401 27.24 17.50 3.32
C ALA A 401 26.18 18.59 3.48
N LEU A 402 26.16 19.26 4.63
CA LEU A 402 25.25 20.37 4.93
C LEU A 402 25.98 21.43 5.77
N ASP A 403 25.97 22.68 5.29
CA ASP A 403 26.52 23.83 6.02
C ASP A 403 25.39 24.59 6.73
N LEU A 404 25.43 24.62 8.06
CA LEU A 404 24.46 25.28 8.93
C LEU A 404 24.98 26.60 9.52
N SER A 405 26.19 27.04 9.16
CA SER A 405 26.86 28.20 9.79
C SER A 405 26.12 29.52 9.58
N GLY A 406 25.29 29.62 8.54
CA GLY A 406 24.43 30.77 8.25
C GLY A 406 23.10 30.82 9.01
N LEU A 407 22.77 29.83 9.85
CA LEU A 407 21.42 29.63 10.42
C LEU A 407 21.38 29.76 11.96
N PRO A 408 21.67 30.95 12.53
CA PRO A 408 21.79 31.11 13.99
C PRO A 408 20.47 30.94 14.77
N ASN A 409 19.32 31.06 14.08
CA ASN A 409 17.99 30.98 14.67
C ASN A 409 17.35 29.59 14.57
N LEU A 410 18.06 28.60 14.02
CA LEU A 410 17.52 27.27 13.78
C LEU A 410 17.15 26.58 15.10
N THR A 411 15.88 26.20 15.24
CA THR A 411 15.32 25.49 16.40
C THR A 411 15.02 24.03 16.08
N GLU A 412 14.73 23.71 14.83
CA GLU A 412 14.38 22.36 14.39
C GLU A 412 15.08 22.01 13.07
N LEU A 413 15.72 20.84 13.03
CA LEU A 413 16.40 20.31 11.87
C LEU A 413 16.06 18.83 11.67
N ASP A 414 15.47 18.51 10.53
CA ASP A 414 15.30 17.14 10.06
C ASP A 414 16.12 16.90 8.79
N VAL A 415 17.08 15.99 8.86
CA VAL A 415 17.95 15.56 7.76
C VAL A 415 18.03 14.04 7.69
N GLN A 416 17.00 13.33 8.18
CA GLN A 416 16.97 11.87 8.14
C GLN A 416 17.01 11.34 6.69
N ASN A 417 17.47 10.11 6.49
CA ASN A 417 17.53 9.45 5.18
C ASN A 417 18.30 10.30 4.15
N ASN A 418 19.58 10.55 4.46
CA ASN A 418 20.54 11.24 3.59
C ASN A 418 21.88 10.46 3.61
N GLN A 419 22.95 11.07 3.07
CA GLN A 419 24.29 10.46 3.00
C GLN A 419 25.31 11.27 3.81
N LEU A 420 24.88 11.94 4.89
CA LEU A 420 25.76 12.77 5.70
C LEU A 420 26.73 11.90 6.49
N SER A 421 28.03 12.17 6.34
CA SER A 421 29.10 11.53 7.13
C SER A 421 29.55 12.39 8.32
N ILE A 422 29.22 13.68 8.29
CA ILE A 422 29.50 14.65 9.34
C ILE A 422 28.39 15.71 9.35
N LEU A 423 28.06 16.22 10.54
CA LEU A 423 27.23 17.41 10.72
C LEU A 423 27.79 18.26 11.85
N ASP A 424 27.96 19.57 11.60
CA ASP A 424 28.37 20.54 12.62
C ASP A 424 27.18 21.43 13.00
N ILE A 425 26.69 21.29 14.24
CA ILE A 425 25.61 22.10 14.81
C ILE A 425 26.13 23.20 15.77
N SER A 426 27.44 23.41 15.85
CA SER A 426 28.04 24.34 16.82
C SER A 426 27.64 25.81 16.62
N HIS A 427 27.11 26.13 15.44
CA HIS A 427 26.63 27.45 15.06
C HIS A 427 25.12 27.63 15.28
N ASN A 428 24.41 26.62 15.81
CA ASN A 428 22.96 26.60 15.97
C ASN A 428 22.55 26.45 17.46
N PRO A 429 22.80 27.49 18.30
CA PRO A 429 22.66 27.39 19.76
C PRO A 429 21.21 27.33 20.27
N LEU A 430 20.22 27.50 19.38
CA LEU A 430 18.79 27.44 19.72
C LEU A 430 18.15 26.11 19.33
N LEU A 431 18.91 25.16 18.77
CA LEU A 431 18.39 23.89 18.30
C LEU A 431 17.78 23.09 19.47
N SER A 432 16.49 22.79 19.38
CA SER A 432 15.70 22.03 20.35
C SER A 432 15.31 20.64 19.85
N ALA A 433 15.20 20.45 18.53
CA ALA A 433 14.92 19.16 17.90
C ALA A 433 15.88 18.88 16.74
N LEU A 434 16.42 17.65 16.70
CA LEU A 434 17.38 17.20 15.69
C LEU A 434 17.09 15.75 15.27
N HIS A 435 16.76 15.53 14.01
CA HIS A 435 16.54 14.21 13.44
C HIS A 435 17.62 13.89 12.39
N LEU A 436 18.41 12.86 12.65
CA LEU A 436 19.63 12.47 11.91
C LEU A 436 19.63 11.01 11.47
N SER A 437 18.54 10.29 11.70
CA SER A 437 18.41 8.86 11.40
C SER A 437 18.73 8.54 9.93
N ASN A 438 19.31 7.37 9.69
CA ASN A 438 19.63 6.82 8.37
C ASN A 438 20.56 7.75 7.57
N ASN A 439 21.72 8.03 8.16
CA ASN A 439 22.85 8.73 7.54
C ASN A 439 24.11 7.86 7.62
N GLN A 440 25.24 8.36 7.10
CA GLN A 440 26.55 7.68 7.14
C GLN A 440 27.42 8.19 8.31
N LEU A 441 26.77 8.61 9.41
CA LEU A 441 27.45 9.11 10.59
C LEU A 441 28.16 7.95 11.31
N THR A 442 29.47 8.08 11.52
CA THR A 442 30.27 7.08 12.25
C THR A 442 30.48 7.42 13.73
N GLN A 443 30.16 8.66 14.12
CA GLN A 443 30.26 9.14 15.50
C GLN A 443 29.36 10.34 15.71
N LEU A 444 28.93 10.53 16.96
CA LEU A 444 28.15 11.67 17.39
C LEU A 444 29.01 12.61 18.24
N ASN A 445 29.74 13.54 17.60
CA ASN A 445 30.60 14.48 18.31
C ASN A 445 30.08 15.91 18.19
N PHE A 446 29.21 16.29 19.12
CA PHE A 446 28.65 17.63 19.20
C PHE A 446 29.17 18.40 20.41
N PRO A 447 29.24 19.74 20.34
CA PRO A 447 29.48 20.56 21.52
C PRO A 447 28.38 20.36 22.55
N VAL A 448 28.66 20.73 23.80
CA VAL A 448 27.63 20.78 24.85
C VAL A 448 26.46 21.64 24.36
N ASN A 449 25.29 21.02 24.22
CA ASN A 449 24.07 21.67 23.78
C ASN A 449 23.04 21.55 24.92
N SER A 450 22.71 22.70 25.51
CA SER A 450 21.80 22.78 26.64
C SER A 450 20.34 23.05 26.25
N THR A 451 20.03 23.13 24.96
CA THR A 451 18.68 23.42 24.45
C THR A 451 18.03 22.23 23.76
N LEU A 452 18.82 21.26 23.30
CA LEU A 452 18.33 20.08 22.58
C LEU A 452 17.50 19.18 23.52
N THR A 453 16.19 19.11 23.26
CA THR A 453 15.23 18.30 24.01
C THR A 453 14.84 17.03 23.27
N GLU A 454 14.94 17.02 21.95
CA GLU A 454 14.58 15.88 21.10
C GLU A 454 15.71 15.52 20.13
N LEU A 455 16.09 14.24 20.13
CA LEU A 455 17.13 13.71 19.25
C LEU A 455 16.71 12.35 18.69
N ALA A 456 16.74 12.20 17.37
CA ALA A 456 16.63 10.92 16.69
C ALA A 456 17.91 10.65 15.89
N VAL A 457 18.55 9.52 16.13
CA VAL A 457 19.78 9.12 15.43
C VAL A 457 19.76 7.64 15.13
N SER A 458 20.18 7.27 13.92
CA SER A 458 20.41 5.89 13.56
C SER A 458 21.51 5.72 12.54
N GLY A 459 22.16 4.56 12.57
CA GLY A 459 23.19 4.19 11.62
C GLY A 459 23.70 2.77 11.83
N ASP A 460 23.90 2.03 10.75
CA ASP A 460 24.34 0.63 10.81
C ASP A 460 25.77 0.46 11.33
N ASP A 461 26.62 1.48 11.15
CA ASP A 461 28.02 1.46 11.56
C ASP A 461 28.25 2.00 12.99
N LEU A 462 27.21 2.45 13.70
CA LEU A 462 27.33 3.01 15.05
C LEU A 462 27.52 1.89 16.08
N THR A 463 28.70 1.81 16.72
CA THR A 463 28.99 0.80 17.75
C THR A 463 28.77 1.29 19.17
N GLU A 464 28.95 2.60 19.41
CA GLU A 464 28.83 3.24 20.73
C GLU A 464 28.20 4.62 20.56
N LEU A 465 27.28 5.00 21.45
CA LEU A 465 26.67 6.33 21.47
C LEU A 465 26.74 6.94 22.87
N ASP A 466 27.25 8.18 22.94
CA ASP A 466 27.34 8.95 24.19
C ASP A 466 26.52 10.23 24.07
N PHE A 467 25.45 10.31 24.86
CA PHE A 467 24.54 11.45 24.90
C PHE A 467 24.81 12.40 26.07
N SER A 468 25.95 12.27 26.75
CA SER A 468 26.33 13.07 27.92
C SER A 468 26.36 14.58 27.69
N ASN A 469 26.54 15.01 26.43
CA ASN A 469 26.57 16.42 26.04
C ASN A 469 25.19 17.09 25.94
N PHE A 470 24.09 16.32 26.03
CA PHE A 470 22.72 16.78 25.79
C PHE A 470 21.84 16.71 27.04
N LYS A 471 22.12 17.60 28.00
CA LYS A 471 21.52 17.53 29.35
C LYS A 471 20.02 17.81 29.38
N ALA A 472 19.48 18.47 28.36
CA ALA A 472 18.07 18.85 28.26
C ALA A 472 17.20 17.82 27.54
N LEU A 473 17.76 16.67 27.10
CA LEU A 473 16.98 15.66 26.38
C LEU A 473 15.80 15.15 27.21
N THR A 474 14.61 15.29 26.65
CA THR A 474 13.36 14.69 27.13
C THR A 474 12.93 13.52 26.23
N LYS A 475 13.33 13.53 24.94
CA LYS A 475 13.03 12.46 23.98
C LYS A 475 14.28 12.03 23.23
N LEU A 476 14.54 10.72 23.20
CA LEU A 476 15.66 10.13 22.50
C LEU A 476 15.24 8.87 21.74
N SER A 477 15.50 8.86 20.44
CA SER A 477 15.45 7.65 19.61
C SER A 477 16.85 7.35 19.08
N ALA A 478 17.34 6.14 19.35
CA ALA A 478 18.64 5.69 18.91
C ALA A 478 18.52 4.31 18.25
N SER A 479 19.10 4.12 17.06
CA SER A 479 19.20 2.77 16.48
C SER A 479 20.51 2.48 15.75
N GLY A 480 20.89 1.21 15.72
CA GLY A 480 22.07 0.75 15.00
C GLY A 480 22.28 -0.74 15.13
N SER A 481 22.46 -1.43 14.00
CA SER A 481 22.61 -2.88 13.96
C SER A 481 23.86 -3.37 14.73
N GLN A 482 24.92 -2.55 14.79
CA GLN A 482 26.16 -2.84 15.52
C GLN A 482 26.26 -2.17 16.90
N LEU A 483 25.21 -1.46 17.35
CA LEU A 483 25.25 -0.68 18.59
C LEU A 483 25.34 -1.62 19.81
N LYS A 484 26.43 -1.49 20.58
CA LYS A 484 26.73 -2.32 21.76
C LYS A 484 26.52 -1.60 23.08
N THR A 485 26.69 -0.28 23.09
CA THR A 485 26.59 0.54 24.30
C THR A 485 25.94 1.88 24.03
N ILE A 486 25.18 2.35 25.02
CA ILE A 486 24.56 3.68 25.03
C ILE A 486 24.79 4.31 26.41
N THR A 487 25.27 5.55 26.42
CA THR A 487 25.53 6.30 27.67
C THR A 487 24.49 7.39 27.86
N LEU A 488 23.70 7.27 28.94
CA LEU A 488 22.52 8.12 29.23
C LEU A 488 22.59 8.83 30.60
N ASN A 489 23.70 8.71 31.32
CA ASN A 489 23.82 9.10 32.73
C ASN A 489 23.65 10.60 33.01
N GLN A 490 23.78 11.48 32.01
CA GLN A 490 23.56 12.93 32.16
C GLN A 490 22.18 13.39 31.68
N ASN A 491 21.38 12.52 31.06
CA ASN A 491 20.08 12.85 30.47
C ASN A 491 18.95 12.68 31.51
N THR A 492 19.06 13.36 32.64
CA THR A 492 18.17 13.16 33.80
C THR A 492 16.73 13.62 33.58
N ASP A 493 16.49 14.45 32.55
CA ASP A 493 15.17 14.94 32.16
C ASP A 493 14.48 14.03 31.12
N LEU A 494 15.07 12.89 30.76
CA LEU A 494 14.55 11.98 29.72
C LEU A 494 13.21 11.35 30.13
N GLU A 495 12.18 11.53 29.29
CA GLU A 495 10.80 11.09 29.47
C GLU A 495 10.42 9.96 28.49
N GLU A 496 10.98 9.98 27.27
CA GLU A 496 10.78 8.95 26.24
C GLU A 496 12.13 8.45 25.71
N LEU A 497 12.32 7.13 25.73
CA LEU A 497 13.50 6.47 25.18
C LEU A 497 13.11 5.32 24.26
N THR A 498 13.61 5.35 23.03
CA THR A 498 13.50 4.27 22.07
C THR A 498 14.89 3.82 21.64
N VAL A 499 15.18 2.52 21.73
CA VAL A 499 16.46 1.94 21.33
C VAL A 499 16.25 0.72 20.46
N PHE A 500 16.71 0.74 19.20
CA PHE A 500 16.72 -0.44 18.33
C PHE A 500 18.17 -0.86 18.01
N ALA A 501 18.64 -1.93 18.64
CA ALA A 501 20.04 -2.31 18.59
C ALA A 501 20.24 -3.82 18.75
N ASN A 502 20.47 -4.54 17.65
CA ASN A 502 20.60 -6.00 17.64
C ASN A 502 21.74 -6.54 18.54
N SER A 503 22.75 -5.71 18.82
CA SER A 503 23.96 -6.09 19.56
C SER A 503 24.03 -5.52 20.99
N LEU A 504 22.97 -4.85 21.47
CA LEU A 504 22.96 -4.19 22.77
C LEU A 504 22.73 -5.21 23.90
N GLN A 505 23.80 -5.54 24.63
CA GLN A 505 23.72 -6.53 25.73
C GLN A 505 23.18 -5.96 27.04
N GLN A 506 23.40 -4.67 27.29
CA GLN A 506 23.03 -4.01 28.54
C GLN A 506 22.57 -2.58 28.27
N LEU A 507 21.61 -2.10 29.09
CA LEU A 507 21.09 -0.75 29.06
C LEU A 507 20.94 -0.21 30.49
N ASP A 508 21.70 0.83 30.83
CA ASP A 508 21.58 1.53 32.11
C ASP A 508 20.66 2.76 31.96
N VAL A 509 19.48 2.67 32.56
CA VAL A 509 18.47 3.75 32.62
C VAL A 509 18.25 4.28 34.03
N SER A 510 19.12 3.94 34.99
CA SER A 510 18.93 4.23 36.42
C SER A 510 18.86 5.73 36.76
N ASN A 511 19.52 6.58 35.97
CA ASN A 511 19.49 8.03 36.14
C ASN A 511 18.30 8.72 35.45
N ASN A 512 17.57 8.01 34.58
CA ASN A 512 16.48 8.54 33.77
C ASN A 512 15.13 8.36 34.49
N THR A 513 15.04 8.87 35.72
CA THR A 513 13.90 8.66 36.65
C THR A 513 12.57 9.26 36.18
N ARG A 514 12.60 10.14 35.17
CA ARG A 514 11.42 10.72 34.51
C ARG A 514 10.86 9.90 33.35
N LEU A 515 11.47 8.77 32.98
CA LEU A 515 10.98 7.93 31.89
C LEU A 515 9.52 7.51 32.14
N THR A 516 8.67 7.86 31.18
CA THR A 516 7.26 7.45 31.09
C THR A 516 7.06 6.42 29.99
N ARG A 517 7.91 6.43 28.95
CA ARG A 517 7.92 5.45 27.87
C ARG A 517 9.33 4.91 27.62
N LEU A 518 9.45 3.59 27.59
CA LEU A 518 10.69 2.89 27.24
C LEU A 518 10.38 1.82 26.19
N GLN A 519 10.99 1.94 25.02
CA GLN A 519 10.91 0.96 23.96
C GLN A 519 12.32 0.45 23.62
N ILE A 520 12.48 -0.87 23.60
CA ILE A 520 13.76 -1.52 23.32
C ILE A 520 13.52 -2.64 22.33
N GLU A 521 14.34 -2.72 21.29
CA GLU A 521 14.47 -3.89 20.41
C GLU A 521 15.94 -4.31 20.43
N SER A 522 16.25 -5.48 20.98
CA SER A 522 17.64 -5.97 21.04
C SER A 522 17.71 -7.47 21.27
N ASN A 523 18.13 -8.17 20.22
CA ASN A 523 18.28 -9.62 20.20
C ASN A 523 19.39 -10.13 21.13
N ALA A 524 20.18 -9.23 21.72
CA ALA A 524 21.28 -9.57 22.62
C ALA A 524 21.05 -9.12 24.08
N LEU A 525 19.97 -8.39 24.37
CA LEU A 525 19.69 -7.87 25.72
C LEU A 525 19.32 -9.02 26.66
N ASP A 526 20.17 -9.30 27.64
CA ASP A 526 19.99 -10.41 28.60
C ASP A 526 19.50 -9.97 29.99
N THR A 527 19.69 -8.69 30.32
CA THR A 527 19.35 -8.09 31.60
C THR A 527 18.86 -6.65 31.43
N LEU A 528 17.89 -6.24 32.26
CA LEU A 528 17.37 -4.89 32.30
C LEU A 528 16.90 -4.55 33.72
N ASP A 529 17.44 -3.48 34.30
CA ASP A 529 17.00 -2.92 35.59
C ASP A 529 16.25 -1.61 35.36
N ILE A 530 14.97 -1.60 35.73
CA ILE A 530 14.06 -0.47 35.62
C ILE A 530 13.54 0.01 36.99
N SER A 531 14.18 -0.40 38.09
CA SER A 531 13.68 -0.18 39.45
C SER A 531 13.60 1.29 39.86
N GLU A 532 14.43 2.15 39.27
CA GLU A 532 14.44 3.61 39.50
C GLU A 532 13.46 4.36 38.56
N ASN A 533 12.96 3.73 37.49
CA ASN A 533 12.05 4.34 36.50
C ASN A 533 10.58 4.24 36.95
N THR A 534 10.28 4.75 38.14
CA THR A 534 8.96 4.62 38.79
C THR A 534 7.80 5.35 38.08
N SER A 535 8.12 6.28 37.19
CA SER A 535 7.16 7.04 36.37
C SER A 535 6.71 6.30 35.10
N LEU A 536 7.25 5.11 34.83
CA LEU A 536 7.03 4.37 33.59
C LEU A 536 5.55 3.96 33.44
N GLN A 537 4.94 4.35 32.32
CA GLN A 537 3.56 4.04 31.92
C GLN A 537 3.51 3.01 30.80
N THR A 538 4.46 3.10 29.85
CA THR A 538 4.58 2.17 28.72
C THR A 538 5.97 1.54 28.72
N LEU A 539 6.01 0.20 28.72
CA LEU A 539 7.24 -0.57 28.52
C LEU A 539 7.05 -1.56 27.37
N GLN A 540 7.88 -1.42 26.34
CA GLN A 540 7.88 -2.30 25.17
C GLN A 540 9.26 -2.88 24.96
N ILE A 541 9.36 -4.20 24.96
CA ILE A 541 10.59 -4.94 24.71
C ILE A 541 10.31 -5.91 23.57
N TYR A 542 10.94 -5.66 22.43
CA TYR A 542 10.89 -6.48 21.24
C TYR A 542 12.16 -7.32 21.15
N ASP A 543 11.99 -8.60 20.79
CA ASP A 543 13.07 -9.55 20.48
C ASP A 543 14.28 -9.48 21.42
N SER A 544 14.22 -10.12 22.60
CA SER A 544 15.30 -10.09 23.60
C SER A 544 15.65 -11.48 24.16
N GLN A 545 16.78 -11.56 24.87
CA GLN A 545 17.25 -12.76 25.60
C GLN A 545 16.96 -12.66 27.11
N LEU A 546 16.03 -11.78 27.51
CA LEU A 546 15.71 -11.56 28.92
C LEU A 546 15.17 -12.85 29.55
N THR A 547 15.83 -13.34 30.61
CA THR A 547 15.31 -14.49 31.37
C THR A 547 14.34 -14.09 32.49
N ALA A 548 14.42 -12.85 32.97
CA ALA A 548 13.53 -12.33 34.00
C ALA A 548 13.37 -10.81 33.89
N LEU A 549 12.23 -10.29 34.33
CA LEU A 549 11.96 -8.85 34.41
C LEU A 549 11.15 -8.52 35.69
N ASP A 550 11.72 -7.68 36.55
CA ASP A 550 11.07 -7.19 37.77
C ASP A 550 10.44 -5.81 37.52
N THR A 551 9.11 -5.76 37.38
CA THR A 551 8.34 -4.53 37.22
C THR A 551 7.73 -4.02 38.54
N SER A 552 8.19 -4.52 39.69
CA SER A 552 7.53 -4.29 40.99
C SER A 552 7.56 -2.84 41.49
N LYS A 553 8.47 -2.02 40.97
CA LYS A 553 8.58 -0.58 41.27
C LYS A 553 7.85 0.31 40.28
N ASN A 554 7.46 -0.21 39.13
CA ASN A 554 6.87 0.54 38.02
C ASN A 554 5.33 0.52 38.16
N THR A 555 4.81 0.99 39.29
CA THR A 555 3.37 0.91 39.63
C THR A 555 2.46 1.74 38.72
N SER A 556 3.04 2.62 37.90
CA SER A 556 2.34 3.49 36.94
C SER A 556 2.11 2.84 35.57
N LEU A 557 2.60 1.62 35.34
CA LEU A 557 2.47 0.91 34.06
C LEU A 557 1.00 0.68 33.70
N THR A 558 0.61 1.13 32.50
CA THR A 558 -0.68 0.88 31.84
C THR A 558 -0.53 -0.06 30.65
N GLU A 559 0.63 -0.08 29.99
CA GLU A 559 0.92 -0.95 28.85
C GLU A 559 2.27 -1.66 29.03
N LEU A 560 2.26 -3.00 28.92
CA LEU A 560 3.46 -3.85 29.01
C LEU A 560 3.49 -4.85 27.86
N TYR A 561 4.53 -4.76 27.03
CA TYR A 561 4.76 -5.64 25.89
C TYR A 561 6.16 -6.26 25.99
N VAL A 562 6.25 -7.59 26.06
CA VAL A 562 7.52 -8.29 26.29
C VAL A 562 7.64 -9.51 25.38
N LEU A 563 8.55 -9.41 24.40
CA LEU A 563 8.94 -10.49 23.50
C LEU A 563 10.37 -10.91 23.87
N ALA A 564 10.47 -12.02 24.58
CA ALA A 564 11.73 -12.49 25.13
C ALA A 564 11.79 -14.01 25.06
N TRP A 565 12.56 -14.52 24.09
CA TRP A 565 12.86 -15.94 23.97
C TRP A 565 13.84 -16.30 25.10
N GLY A 566 13.42 -17.12 26.04
CA GLY A 566 14.14 -17.43 27.27
C GLY A 566 13.51 -16.90 28.56
N MET A 567 12.45 -16.09 28.50
CA MET A 567 11.85 -15.50 29.70
C MET A 567 11.19 -16.55 30.60
N GLN A 568 11.67 -16.68 31.82
CA GLN A 568 11.19 -17.62 32.84
C GLN A 568 10.29 -16.95 33.89
N ASN A 569 10.49 -15.65 34.16
CA ASN A 569 9.80 -14.95 35.24
C ASN A 569 9.47 -13.49 34.88
N LEU A 570 8.20 -13.10 35.03
CA LEU A 570 7.71 -11.74 34.87
C LEU A 570 6.78 -11.38 36.05
N ILE A 571 7.06 -10.28 36.76
CA ILE A 571 6.33 -9.90 37.98
C ILE A 571 5.27 -8.82 37.70
N THR A 572 4.08 -9.18 37.23
CA THR A 572 3.02 -8.19 36.88
C THR A 572 2.09 -7.78 38.03
N ARG A 573 2.06 -8.54 39.13
CA ARG A 573 1.14 -8.33 40.28
C ARG A 573 1.24 -6.96 40.96
N ASN A 574 2.30 -6.21 40.69
CA ASN A 574 2.55 -4.90 41.29
C ASN A 574 2.13 -3.73 40.37
N ASN A 575 1.50 -4.02 39.23
CA ASN A 575 1.09 -3.04 38.22
C ASN A 575 -0.46 -2.97 38.13
N PRO A 576 -1.16 -2.36 39.10
CA PRO A 576 -2.63 -2.41 39.17
C PRO A 576 -3.35 -1.56 38.11
N LEU A 577 -2.63 -0.68 37.42
CA LEU A 577 -3.15 0.18 36.36
C LEU A 577 -2.99 -0.44 34.95
N LEU A 578 -2.53 -1.69 34.87
CA LEU A 578 -2.25 -2.35 33.60
C LEU A 578 -3.55 -2.60 32.82
N GLU A 579 -3.66 -1.99 31.64
CA GLU A 579 -4.76 -2.09 30.68
C GLU A 579 -4.45 -3.09 29.56
N LYS A 580 -3.17 -3.17 29.14
CA LYS A 580 -2.70 -4.08 28.08
C LYS A 580 -1.45 -4.84 28.50
N LEU A 581 -1.49 -6.16 28.32
CA LEU A 581 -0.37 -7.06 28.59
C LEU A 581 -0.14 -7.99 27.40
N THR A 582 1.06 -7.95 26.82
CA THR A 582 1.51 -8.94 25.83
C THR A 582 2.81 -9.59 26.28
N ILE A 583 2.84 -10.92 26.26
CA ILE A 583 4.01 -11.72 26.59
C ILE A 583 4.20 -12.77 25.51
N LYS A 584 5.41 -12.86 24.98
CA LYS A 584 5.85 -13.96 24.11
C LYS A 584 7.13 -14.57 24.67
N SER A 585 7.06 -15.84 25.02
CA SER A 585 8.18 -16.58 25.61
C SER A 585 8.05 -18.08 25.33
N ASP A 586 9.16 -18.77 25.19
CA ASP A 586 9.23 -20.22 25.09
C ASP A 586 9.50 -20.92 26.44
N GLN A 587 9.77 -20.17 27.53
CA GLN A 587 10.20 -20.73 28.83
C GLN A 587 9.30 -20.36 30.02
N ILE A 588 8.34 -19.44 29.86
CA ILE A 588 7.48 -19.02 30.97
C ILE A 588 6.45 -20.11 31.30
N THR A 589 6.33 -20.47 32.58
CA THR A 589 5.46 -21.58 33.03
C THR A 589 4.22 -21.13 33.80
N THR A 590 4.26 -19.95 34.42
CA THR A 590 3.13 -19.33 35.14
C THR A 590 3.13 -17.80 34.96
N LEU A 591 1.96 -17.19 35.13
CA LEU A 591 1.78 -15.74 35.10
C LEU A 591 0.77 -15.31 36.18
N ASP A 592 1.17 -14.43 37.09
CA ASP A 592 0.33 -13.95 38.20
C ASP A 592 -0.39 -12.64 37.83
N LEU A 593 -1.68 -12.75 37.53
CA LEU A 593 -2.56 -11.62 37.17
C LEU A 593 -3.43 -11.12 38.33
N SER A 594 -3.20 -11.59 39.57
CA SER A 594 -4.13 -11.42 40.70
C SER A 594 -4.45 -9.98 41.11
N ASN A 595 -3.69 -9.00 40.62
CA ASN A 595 -3.86 -7.58 40.92
C ASN A 595 -3.98 -6.70 39.66
N ASN A 596 -4.14 -7.28 38.47
CA ASN A 596 -4.26 -6.55 37.19
C ASN A 596 -5.74 -6.30 36.83
N THR A 597 -6.52 -5.70 37.74
CA THR A 597 -7.98 -5.61 37.62
C THR A 597 -8.51 -4.73 36.49
N GLN A 598 -7.66 -3.87 35.90
CA GLN A 598 -8.01 -2.96 34.81
C GLN A 598 -7.68 -3.53 33.42
N LEU A 599 -7.21 -4.78 33.35
CA LEU A 599 -6.74 -5.37 32.11
C LEU A 599 -7.91 -5.57 31.12
N GLU A 600 -7.81 -4.92 29.96
CA GLU A 600 -8.77 -5.03 28.86
C GLU A 600 -8.26 -5.95 27.74
N GLN A 601 -6.94 -6.06 27.57
CA GLN A 601 -6.29 -6.86 26.52
C GLN A 601 -5.18 -7.73 27.09
N LEU A 602 -5.27 -9.04 26.89
CA LEU A 602 -4.27 -10.01 27.30
C LEU A 602 -3.84 -10.87 26.12
N THR A 603 -2.54 -10.87 25.81
CA THR A 603 -1.93 -11.74 24.82
C THR A 603 -0.77 -12.53 25.45
N VAL A 604 -0.84 -13.85 25.39
CA VAL A 604 0.14 -14.75 25.99
C VAL A 604 0.50 -15.85 24.98
N TYR A 605 1.62 -15.67 24.29
CA TYR A 605 2.23 -16.72 23.47
C TYR A 605 3.33 -17.40 24.28
N ALA A 606 2.95 -18.42 25.04
CA ALA A 606 3.82 -19.04 26.02
C ALA A 606 3.82 -20.58 25.90
N THR A 607 4.75 -21.13 25.14
CA THR A 607 4.70 -22.56 24.76
C THR A 607 4.79 -23.52 25.93
N GLN A 608 5.33 -23.10 27.09
CA GLN A 608 5.51 -23.91 28.31
C GLN A 608 4.56 -23.51 29.46
N LEU A 609 3.60 -22.62 29.22
CA LEU A 609 2.66 -22.16 30.24
C LEU A 609 1.77 -23.33 30.70
N THR A 610 1.78 -23.63 32.00
CA THR A 610 0.98 -24.73 32.57
C THR A 610 -0.28 -24.26 33.27
N GLN A 611 -0.33 -22.99 33.69
CA GLN A 611 -1.46 -22.41 34.42
C GLN A 611 -1.61 -20.92 34.10
N LEU A 612 -2.86 -20.48 33.93
CA LEU A 612 -3.24 -19.08 33.75
C LEU A 612 -4.58 -18.81 34.43
N ASP A 613 -4.58 -17.92 35.43
CA ASP A 613 -5.80 -17.50 36.14
C ASP A 613 -6.19 -16.07 35.72
N VAL A 614 -7.33 -15.96 35.02
CA VAL A 614 -7.91 -14.68 34.56
C VAL A 614 -9.09 -14.23 35.42
N SER A 615 -9.30 -14.82 36.60
CA SER A 615 -10.42 -14.47 37.50
C SER A 615 -10.37 -13.04 38.03
N ALA A 616 -9.17 -12.46 38.11
CA ALA A 616 -8.93 -11.10 38.57
C ALA A 616 -9.08 -10.03 37.46
N THR A 617 -9.37 -10.42 36.21
CA THR A 617 -9.40 -9.51 35.04
C THR A 617 -10.80 -9.49 34.39
N PRO A 618 -11.86 -9.00 35.08
CA PRO A 618 -13.25 -9.16 34.63
C PRO A 618 -13.62 -8.32 33.39
N ASP A 619 -12.85 -7.26 33.11
CA ASP A 619 -13.13 -6.29 32.04
C ASP A 619 -12.38 -6.62 30.72
N LEU A 620 -11.77 -7.80 30.61
CA LEU A 620 -11.13 -8.26 29.37
C LEU A 620 -12.11 -8.26 28.19
N LYS A 621 -11.72 -7.54 27.13
CA LYS A 621 -12.37 -7.51 25.81
C LYS A 621 -11.65 -8.41 24.80
N GLY A 622 -10.32 -8.55 24.93
CA GLY A 622 -9.52 -9.44 24.09
C GLY A 622 -8.65 -10.39 24.90
N LEU A 623 -8.72 -11.68 24.56
CA LEU A 623 -7.93 -12.74 25.19
C LEU A 623 -7.29 -13.61 24.10
N ARG A 624 -5.96 -13.59 24.04
CA ARG A 624 -5.17 -14.40 23.10
C ARG A 624 -4.20 -15.26 23.87
N VAL A 625 -4.31 -16.58 23.76
CA VAL A 625 -3.49 -17.52 24.51
C VAL A 625 -3.03 -18.65 23.60
N ASN A 626 -1.71 -18.84 23.50
CA ASN A 626 -1.12 -19.99 22.82
C ASN A 626 -0.20 -20.74 23.78
N SER A 627 -0.53 -22.01 24.06
CA SER A 627 0.31 -22.84 24.92
C SER A 627 0.04 -24.33 24.77
N ALA A 628 1.11 -25.12 24.64
CA ALA A 628 1.04 -26.58 24.49
C ALA A 628 0.75 -27.34 25.80
N TYR A 629 0.90 -26.70 26.96
CA TYR A 629 0.78 -27.36 28.28
C TYR A 629 -0.34 -26.79 29.15
N LEU A 630 -1.13 -25.84 28.64
CA LEU A 630 -2.29 -25.28 29.32
C LEU A 630 -3.54 -26.11 28.99
N ASP A 631 -3.88 -27.05 29.87
CA ASP A 631 -4.98 -28.01 29.67
C ASP A 631 -6.36 -27.52 30.15
N ASP A 632 -6.42 -26.41 30.87
CA ASP A 632 -7.64 -25.74 31.29
C ASP A 632 -7.46 -24.21 31.36
N LEU A 633 -8.50 -23.46 30.97
CA LEU A 633 -8.56 -22.01 31.07
C LEU A 633 -9.99 -21.59 31.43
N ALA A 634 -10.18 -21.11 32.66
CA ALA A 634 -11.47 -20.65 33.13
C ALA A 634 -11.71 -19.18 32.71
N PHE A 635 -12.43 -18.96 31.61
CA PHE A 635 -12.74 -17.61 31.09
C PHE A 635 -14.25 -17.30 31.00
N SER A 636 -15.11 -18.15 31.56
CA SER A 636 -16.58 -18.00 31.48
C SER A 636 -17.15 -16.80 32.24
N HIS A 637 -16.39 -16.20 33.15
CA HIS A 637 -16.76 -14.96 33.85
C HIS A 637 -16.50 -13.69 33.01
N LEU A 638 -15.74 -13.77 31.91
CA LEU A 638 -15.39 -12.63 31.06
C LEU A 638 -16.58 -12.21 30.16
N LYS A 639 -17.47 -11.36 30.66
CA LYS A 639 -18.72 -10.99 29.96
C LYS A 639 -18.55 -9.94 28.86
N GLN A 640 -17.40 -9.28 28.79
CA GLN A 640 -17.10 -8.24 27.80
C GLN A 640 -16.26 -8.74 26.63
N LEU A 641 -15.98 -10.05 26.56
CA LEU A 641 -15.09 -10.62 25.56
C LEU A 641 -15.67 -10.45 24.14
N GLU A 642 -14.93 -9.75 23.29
CA GLU A 642 -15.23 -9.45 21.89
C GLU A 642 -14.28 -10.21 20.95
N HIS A 643 -13.03 -10.46 21.38
CA HIS A 643 -12.02 -11.19 20.61
C HIS A 643 -11.43 -12.34 21.44
N LEU A 644 -11.42 -13.55 20.89
CA LEU A 644 -10.84 -14.73 21.53
C LEU A 644 -9.94 -15.47 20.54
N GLU A 645 -8.67 -15.62 20.90
CA GLU A 645 -7.71 -16.48 20.19
C GLU A 645 -7.17 -17.55 21.14
N LEU A 646 -7.31 -18.82 20.77
CA LEU A 646 -6.74 -19.95 21.50
C LEU A 646 -5.91 -20.80 20.54
N GLY A 647 -4.66 -21.08 20.91
CA GLY A 647 -3.71 -21.77 20.04
C GLY A 647 -2.91 -22.87 20.73
N SER A 648 -2.69 -23.99 20.05
CA SER A 648 -1.87 -25.13 20.50
C SER A 648 -2.29 -25.75 21.84
N MET A 649 -3.49 -25.46 22.36
CA MET A 649 -3.93 -25.92 23.67
C MET A 649 -4.48 -27.35 23.60
N PRO A 650 -4.15 -28.24 24.55
CA PRO A 650 -4.68 -29.60 24.61
C PRO A 650 -6.14 -29.67 25.12
N VAL A 651 -6.99 -28.72 24.71
CA VAL A 651 -8.42 -28.64 25.09
C VAL A 651 -9.30 -29.34 24.06
N SER A 652 -10.13 -30.29 24.53
CA SER A 652 -11.00 -31.11 23.65
C SER A 652 -12.44 -30.61 23.57
N THR A 653 -12.83 -29.69 24.46
CA THR A 653 -14.15 -29.06 24.51
C THR A 653 -13.99 -27.58 24.85
N LEU A 654 -14.83 -26.73 24.27
CA LEU A 654 -14.84 -25.28 24.50
C LEU A 654 -16.27 -24.79 24.75
N ASP A 655 -16.52 -24.15 25.89
CA ASP A 655 -17.82 -23.56 26.24
C ASP A 655 -17.81 -22.04 26.01
N LEU A 656 -18.57 -21.59 25.01
CA LEU A 656 -18.72 -20.18 24.62
C LEU A 656 -20.06 -19.58 25.08
N SER A 657 -20.85 -20.30 25.87
CA SER A 657 -22.21 -19.87 26.25
C SER A 657 -22.27 -18.57 27.06
N ALA A 658 -21.13 -18.17 27.62
CA ALA A 658 -20.96 -16.98 28.43
C ALA A 658 -20.61 -15.72 27.62
N HIS A 659 -20.37 -15.82 26.30
CA HIS A 659 -19.68 -14.80 25.50
C HIS A 659 -20.50 -14.32 24.28
N PRO A 660 -21.71 -13.75 24.47
CA PRO A 660 -22.59 -13.35 23.36
C PRO A 660 -22.12 -12.14 22.57
N LYS A 661 -21.03 -11.49 23.00
CA LYS A 661 -20.42 -10.32 22.37
C LYS A 661 -19.26 -10.66 21.45
N LEU A 662 -18.86 -11.93 21.31
CA LEU A 662 -17.77 -12.32 20.43
C LEU A 662 -18.05 -11.89 18.99
N ILE A 663 -17.11 -11.11 18.44
CA ILE A 663 -17.04 -10.63 17.05
C ILE A 663 -16.01 -11.47 16.29
N GLU A 664 -14.90 -11.82 16.94
CA GLU A 664 -13.80 -12.60 16.37
C GLU A 664 -13.50 -13.82 17.24
N LEU A 665 -13.40 -14.98 16.59
CA LEU A 665 -12.98 -16.24 17.21
C LEU A 665 -11.91 -16.91 16.34
N ASP A 666 -10.72 -17.08 16.89
CA ASP A 666 -9.60 -17.77 16.25
C ASP A 666 -9.14 -18.96 17.11
N LEU A 667 -9.23 -20.17 16.56
CA LEU A 667 -8.87 -21.41 17.22
C LEU A 667 -7.87 -22.16 16.35
N GLN A 668 -6.66 -22.39 16.83
CA GLN A 668 -5.59 -23.02 16.04
C GLN A 668 -4.98 -24.22 16.75
N SER A 669 -4.95 -25.39 16.12
CA SER A 669 -4.34 -26.60 16.67
C SER A 669 -4.94 -27.07 18.01
N LEU A 670 -6.26 -26.90 18.18
CA LEU A 670 -6.98 -27.44 19.34
C LEU A 670 -7.61 -28.79 18.97
N PRO A 671 -7.51 -29.84 19.79
CA PRO A 671 -8.11 -31.15 19.53
C PRO A 671 -9.64 -31.18 19.78
N LEU A 672 -10.37 -30.17 19.27
CA LEU A 672 -11.82 -30.04 19.37
C LEU A 672 -12.51 -31.04 18.43
N ASN A 673 -13.45 -31.82 18.98
CA ASN A 673 -14.29 -32.73 18.19
C ASN A 673 -15.65 -32.11 17.83
N SER A 674 -16.09 -31.08 18.57
CA SER A 674 -17.31 -30.32 18.29
C SER A 674 -17.20 -28.92 18.88
N LEU A 675 -17.93 -27.96 18.31
CA LEU A 675 -18.01 -26.58 18.78
C LEU A 675 -19.44 -26.05 18.63
N ASP A 676 -20.00 -25.46 19.69
CA ASP A 676 -21.33 -24.82 19.66
C ASP A 676 -21.17 -23.30 19.55
N LEU A 677 -21.59 -22.75 18.41
CA LEU A 677 -21.54 -21.31 18.11
C LEU A 677 -22.89 -20.61 18.26
N SER A 678 -23.95 -21.31 18.70
CA SER A 678 -25.31 -20.77 18.80
C SER A 678 -25.47 -19.61 19.79
N LYS A 679 -24.48 -19.43 20.68
CA LYS A 679 -24.41 -18.35 21.66
C LYS A 679 -23.53 -17.18 21.25
N ALA A 680 -22.93 -17.22 20.06
CA ALA A 680 -22.09 -16.15 19.53
C ALA A 680 -22.67 -15.52 18.24
N PRO A 681 -23.88 -14.93 18.27
CA PRO A 681 -24.57 -14.43 17.08
C PRO A 681 -23.96 -13.16 16.46
N GLN A 682 -22.99 -12.54 17.14
CA GLN A 682 -22.29 -11.35 16.66
C GLN A 682 -21.00 -11.66 15.89
N LEU A 683 -20.65 -12.94 15.69
CA LEU A 683 -19.43 -13.32 14.98
C LEU A 683 -19.44 -12.79 13.54
N GLU A 684 -18.37 -12.08 13.20
CA GLU A 684 -18.08 -11.55 11.87
C GLU A 684 -16.86 -12.27 11.27
N LEU A 685 -15.90 -12.67 12.12
CA LEU A 685 -14.68 -13.38 11.73
C LEU A 685 -14.56 -14.71 12.50
N LEU A 686 -14.47 -15.83 11.76
CA LEU A 686 -14.28 -17.15 12.35
C LEU A 686 -13.12 -17.90 11.70
N THR A 687 -12.14 -18.25 12.50
CA THR A 687 -10.99 -19.07 12.12
C THR A 687 -10.90 -20.29 13.02
N ILE A 688 -10.89 -21.50 12.43
CA ILE A 688 -10.70 -22.76 13.13
C ILE A 688 -9.74 -23.62 12.30
N LEU A 689 -8.46 -23.67 12.67
CA LEU A 689 -7.43 -24.35 11.90
C LEU A 689 -6.90 -25.56 12.67
N TRP A 690 -6.65 -26.67 11.96
CA TRP A 690 -6.04 -27.87 12.55
C TRP A 690 -6.80 -28.42 13.76
N SER A 691 -8.13 -28.42 13.69
CA SER A 691 -9.00 -29.06 14.68
C SER A 691 -9.71 -30.26 14.06
N PRO A 692 -9.84 -31.40 14.73
CA PRO A 692 -10.49 -32.59 14.15
C PRO A 692 -12.04 -32.48 14.13
N LEU A 693 -12.59 -31.33 13.77
CA LEU A 693 -14.04 -31.11 13.66
C LEU A 693 -14.60 -31.90 12.47
N THR A 694 -15.65 -32.69 12.70
CA THR A 694 -16.36 -33.42 11.63
C THR A 694 -17.63 -32.72 11.14
N SER A 695 -18.15 -31.77 11.92
CA SER A 695 -19.29 -30.93 11.56
C SER A 695 -19.18 -29.57 12.25
N LEU A 696 -19.82 -28.55 11.65
CA LEU A 696 -19.89 -27.20 12.19
C LEU A 696 -21.24 -26.57 11.83
N ASP A 697 -22.01 -26.14 12.83
CA ASP A 697 -23.29 -25.44 12.63
C ASP A 697 -23.07 -23.92 12.68
N LEU A 698 -23.32 -23.25 11.54
CA LEU A 698 -23.16 -21.81 11.35
C LEU A 698 -24.50 -21.08 11.19
N SER A 699 -25.63 -21.77 11.39
CA SER A 699 -26.98 -21.23 11.14
C SER A 699 -27.36 -20.02 12.01
N HIS A 700 -26.64 -19.79 13.11
CA HIS A 700 -26.88 -18.69 14.05
C HIS A 700 -25.89 -17.52 13.85
N ASN A 701 -24.95 -17.62 12.90
CA ASN A 701 -23.84 -16.68 12.71
C ASN A 701 -23.98 -15.90 11.39
N ALA A 702 -25.16 -15.33 11.13
CA ALA A 702 -25.51 -14.67 9.86
C ALA A 702 -24.67 -13.42 9.52
N LYS A 703 -23.88 -12.91 10.48
CA LYS A 703 -22.98 -11.76 10.31
C LYS A 703 -21.59 -12.12 9.80
N LEU A 704 -21.26 -13.41 9.65
CA LEU A 704 -19.96 -13.84 9.16
C LEU A 704 -19.65 -13.24 7.79
N THR A 705 -18.54 -12.53 7.69
CA THR A 705 -17.94 -12.03 6.45
C THR A 705 -16.70 -12.83 6.08
N TYR A 706 -16.01 -13.40 7.07
CA TYR A 706 -14.82 -14.23 6.91
C TYR A 706 -14.98 -15.57 7.62
N LEU A 707 -14.76 -16.66 6.89
CA LEU A 707 -14.75 -18.02 7.41
C LEU A 707 -13.51 -18.78 6.94
N SER A 708 -12.70 -19.25 7.87
CA SER A 708 -11.56 -20.14 7.60
C SER A 708 -11.58 -21.35 8.50
N VAL A 709 -11.92 -22.53 7.96
CA VAL A 709 -11.99 -23.80 8.70
C VAL A 709 -11.05 -24.85 8.09
N ASN A 710 -9.82 -24.44 7.77
CA ASN A 710 -8.86 -25.29 7.06
C ASN A 710 -8.29 -26.41 7.94
N ASN A 711 -7.90 -27.52 7.31
CA ASN A 711 -7.26 -28.66 7.97
C ASN A 711 -8.11 -29.23 9.12
N ASN A 712 -9.41 -29.36 8.90
CA ASN A 712 -10.31 -30.06 9.81
C ASN A 712 -10.67 -31.45 9.24
N ALA A 713 -11.78 -32.04 9.68
CA ALA A 713 -12.29 -33.31 9.18
C ALA A 713 -13.75 -33.18 8.71
N LEU A 714 -14.14 -31.99 8.22
CA LEU A 714 -15.52 -31.70 7.85
C LEU A 714 -15.93 -32.54 6.65
N GLU A 715 -17.02 -33.29 6.79
CA GLU A 715 -17.64 -34.07 5.70
C GLU A 715 -18.68 -33.22 4.94
N THR A 716 -19.33 -32.29 5.63
CA THR A 716 -20.31 -31.35 5.06
C THR A 716 -20.19 -29.99 5.74
N LEU A 717 -20.58 -28.93 5.04
CA LEU A 717 -20.65 -27.58 5.58
C LEU A 717 -21.81 -26.81 4.92
N ASP A 718 -22.75 -26.33 5.74
CA ASP A 718 -23.88 -25.49 5.29
C ASP A 718 -23.59 -24.02 5.65
N ILE A 719 -23.44 -23.20 4.61
CA ILE A 719 -23.19 -21.75 4.70
C ILE A 719 -24.33 -20.90 4.13
N SER A 720 -25.51 -21.50 3.91
CA SER A 720 -26.64 -20.83 3.26
C SER A 720 -27.18 -19.62 4.02
N ASN A 721 -27.00 -19.59 5.35
CA ASN A 721 -27.40 -18.45 6.19
C ASN A 721 -26.31 -17.36 6.29
N ASN A 722 -25.10 -17.60 5.80
CA ASN A 722 -23.95 -16.69 5.91
C ASN A 722 -23.79 -15.86 4.63
N THR A 723 -24.86 -15.19 4.21
CA THR A 723 -24.96 -14.46 2.93
C THR A 723 -24.03 -13.23 2.83
N ALA A 724 -23.44 -12.81 3.95
CA ALA A 724 -22.47 -11.70 4.03
C ALA A 724 -21.01 -12.16 3.79
N LEU A 725 -20.76 -13.46 3.59
CA LEU A 725 -19.41 -13.97 3.34
C LEU A 725 -18.80 -13.37 2.07
N THR A 726 -17.62 -12.76 2.24
CA THR A 726 -16.73 -12.31 1.17
C THR A 726 -15.52 -13.23 1.03
N ASN A 727 -15.11 -13.88 2.12
CA ASN A 727 -13.94 -14.75 2.17
C ASN A 727 -14.29 -16.11 2.76
N LEU A 728 -14.03 -17.17 2.00
CA LEU A 728 -14.25 -18.56 2.40
C LEU A 728 -12.99 -19.38 2.19
N SER A 729 -12.51 -20.04 3.24
CA SER A 729 -11.43 -21.02 3.17
C SER A 729 -11.84 -22.27 3.94
N VAL A 730 -11.94 -23.40 3.24
CA VAL A 730 -12.31 -24.71 3.79
C VAL A 730 -11.34 -25.81 3.32
N SER A 731 -10.09 -25.43 3.04
CA SER A 731 -9.07 -26.33 2.50
C SER A 731 -8.71 -27.46 3.48
N GLY A 732 -8.31 -28.62 2.97
CA GLY A 732 -7.82 -29.72 3.82
C GLY A 732 -8.92 -30.36 4.68
N ASN A 733 -10.11 -30.55 4.10
CA ASN A 733 -11.24 -31.24 4.72
C ASN A 733 -11.60 -32.49 3.89
N THR A 734 -12.77 -33.07 4.14
CA THR A 734 -13.27 -34.25 3.41
C THR A 734 -14.60 -33.93 2.72
N LEU A 735 -14.80 -32.70 2.26
CA LEU A 735 -16.04 -32.27 1.62
C LEU A 735 -16.20 -32.94 0.25
N GLU A 736 -17.30 -33.63 0.02
CA GLU A 736 -17.68 -34.15 -1.30
C GLU A 736 -18.48 -33.13 -2.13
N HIS A 737 -19.17 -32.20 -1.45
CA HIS A 737 -20.04 -31.18 -2.04
C HIS A 737 -20.01 -29.89 -1.21
N ILE A 738 -20.21 -28.75 -1.87
CA ILE A 738 -20.47 -27.46 -1.22
C ILE A 738 -21.40 -26.62 -2.10
N ASP A 739 -22.39 -25.96 -1.51
CA ASP A 739 -23.32 -25.06 -2.20
C ASP A 739 -22.92 -23.60 -1.90
N LEU A 740 -22.47 -22.89 -2.95
CA LEU A 740 -22.05 -21.48 -2.87
C LEU A 740 -23.11 -20.50 -3.40
N SER A 741 -24.28 -21.00 -3.83
CA SER A 741 -25.29 -20.21 -4.57
C SER A 741 -25.93 -19.08 -3.77
N HIS A 742 -25.88 -19.16 -2.44
CA HIS A 742 -26.44 -18.17 -1.51
C HIS A 742 -25.40 -17.12 -1.06
N ASN A 743 -24.12 -17.31 -1.39
CA ASN A 743 -23.00 -16.47 -0.95
C ASN A 743 -22.50 -15.62 -2.11
N THR A 744 -23.39 -14.81 -2.70
CA THR A 744 -23.13 -14.04 -3.93
C THR A 744 -22.09 -12.92 -3.77
N GLN A 745 -21.69 -12.62 -2.54
CA GLN A 745 -20.66 -11.62 -2.20
C GLN A 745 -19.25 -12.23 -2.09
N LEU A 746 -19.08 -13.54 -2.35
CA LEU A 746 -17.77 -14.18 -2.29
C LEU A 746 -16.80 -13.58 -3.32
N GLU A 747 -15.66 -13.12 -2.81
CA GLU A 747 -14.55 -12.55 -3.56
C GLU A 747 -13.34 -13.51 -3.58
N PHE A 748 -13.13 -14.23 -2.46
CA PHE A 748 -12.05 -15.19 -2.29
C PHE A 748 -12.60 -16.54 -1.81
N VAL A 749 -12.28 -17.61 -2.54
CA VAL A 749 -12.69 -18.97 -2.21
C VAL A 749 -11.50 -19.94 -2.31
N ASN A 750 -11.20 -20.64 -1.21
CA ASN A 750 -10.25 -21.76 -1.18
C ASN A 750 -10.94 -23.06 -0.71
N LEU A 751 -11.03 -24.01 -1.62
CA LEU A 751 -11.62 -25.34 -1.48
C LEU A 751 -10.57 -26.46 -1.66
N SER A 752 -9.28 -26.12 -1.72
CA SER A 752 -8.23 -27.08 -2.04
C SER A 752 -8.17 -28.27 -1.07
N TYR A 753 -7.62 -29.41 -1.50
CA TYR A 753 -7.46 -30.58 -0.64
C TYR A 753 -8.78 -31.04 -0.01
N ASN A 754 -9.79 -31.26 -0.85
CA ASN A 754 -11.09 -31.83 -0.49
C ASN A 754 -11.40 -33.04 -1.39
N GLN A 755 -12.67 -33.50 -1.41
CA GLN A 755 -13.13 -34.61 -2.24
C GLN A 755 -14.24 -34.18 -3.21
N LEU A 756 -14.24 -32.90 -3.61
CA LEU A 756 -15.28 -32.34 -4.46
C LEU A 756 -15.28 -33.00 -5.84
N THR A 757 -16.43 -33.50 -6.27
CA THR A 757 -16.61 -34.11 -7.61
C THR A 757 -17.21 -33.14 -8.63
N GLN A 758 -17.89 -32.11 -8.14
CA GLN A 758 -18.49 -31.02 -8.90
C GLN A 758 -18.42 -29.72 -8.09
N LEU A 759 -18.40 -28.59 -8.78
CA LEU A 759 -18.41 -27.26 -8.20
C LEU A 759 -19.21 -26.32 -9.09
N ASP A 760 -20.15 -25.57 -8.51
CA ASP A 760 -20.91 -24.52 -9.18
C ASP A 760 -20.57 -23.18 -8.53
N ILE A 761 -20.14 -22.23 -9.37
CA ILE A 761 -19.71 -20.87 -8.98
C ILE A 761 -20.45 -19.79 -9.79
N ALA A 762 -21.50 -20.15 -10.52
CA ALA A 762 -22.17 -19.22 -11.45
C ALA A 762 -22.81 -18.01 -10.74
N SER A 763 -23.15 -18.13 -9.45
CA SER A 763 -23.74 -17.06 -8.65
C SER A 763 -22.71 -16.11 -8.01
N ASN A 764 -21.40 -16.34 -8.20
CA ASN A 764 -20.33 -15.65 -7.48
C ASN A 764 -19.59 -14.64 -8.40
N GLU A 765 -20.33 -13.68 -8.96
CA GLU A 765 -19.80 -12.71 -9.95
C GLU A 765 -18.65 -11.82 -9.43
N ALA A 766 -18.56 -11.64 -8.09
CA ALA A 766 -17.50 -10.86 -7.43
C ALA A 766 -16.20 -11.66 -7.21
N LEU A 767 -16.18 -12.96 -7.53
CA LEU A 767 -15.06 -13.85 -7.27
C LEU A 767 -13.84 -13.45 -8.09
N PHE A 768 -12.77 -13.01 -7.42
CA PHE A 768 -11.48 -12.73 -8.07
C PHE A 768 -10.46 -13.85 -7.88
N TYR A 769 -10.59 -14.64 -6.82
CA TYR A 769 -9.70 -15.76 -6.50
C TYR A 769 -10.48 -17.04 -6.25
N LEU A 770 -10.15 -18.10 -6.99
CA LEU A 770 -10.65 -19.45 -6.76
C LEU A 770 -9.50 -20.45 -6.69
N ASP A 771 -9.42 -21.17 -5.58
CA ASP A 771 -8.57 -22.34 -5.43
C ASP A 771 -9.40 -23.60 -5.20
N ALA A 772 -9.35 -24.51 -6.16
CA ALA A 772 -9.98 -25.83 -6.10
C ALA A 772 -8.98 -26.95 -6.42
N ASP A 773 -7.68 -26.73 -6.16
CA ASP A 773 -6.63 -27.73 -6.34
C ASP A 773 -6.88 -29.00 -5.50
N SER A 774 -6.31 -30.13 -5.92
CA SER A 774 -6.33 -31.37 -5.12
C SER A 774 -7.75 -31.80 -4.71
N ASN A 775 -8.63 -31.93 -5.70
CA ASN A 775 -10.02 -32.39 -5.55
C ASN A 775 -10.29 -33.58 -6.52
N GLN A 776 -11.55 -33.92 -6.74
CA GLN A 776 -11.98 -35.00 -7.66
C GLN A 776 -12.86 -34.45 -8.80
N LEU A 777 -12.67 -33.18 -9.18
CA LEU A 777 -13.47 -32.52 -10.20
C LEU A 777 -13.22 -33.19 -11.55
N THR A 778 -14.29 -33.52 -12.27
CA THR A 778 -14.22 -34.17 -13.59
C THR A 778 -14.44 -33.21 -14.76
N SER A 779 -15.11 -32.09 -14.51
CA SER A 779 -15.34 -31.02 -15.48
C SER A 779 -15.46 -29.69 -14.76
N MET A 780 -15.00 -28.61 -15.38
CA MET A 780 -15.22 -27.25 -14.88
C MET A 780 -15.65 -26.34 -16.04
N HIS A 781 -16.78 -25.67 -15.85
CA HIS A 781 -17.33 -24.69 -16.79
C HIS A 781 -17.38 -23.32 -16.12
N ILE A 782 -16.60 -22.38 -16.64
CA ILE A 782 -16.47 -21.03 -16.08
C ILE A 782 -16.89 -20.04 -17.16
N THR A 783 -17.97 -19.33 -16.89
CA THR A 783 -18.61 -18.40 -17.82
C THR A 783 -19.10 -17.18 -17.04
N ASP A 784 -18.95 -15.98 -17.62
CA ASP A 784 -19.47 -14.73 -17.07
C ASP A 784 -18.94 -14.38 -15.66
N LEU A 785 -17.64 -14.62 -15.39
CA LEU A 785 -16.97 -14.18 -14.16
C LEU A 785 -15.97 -13.05 -14.45
N PRO A 786 -16.43 -11.78 -14.54
CA PRO A 786 -15.60 -10.67 -15.00
C PRO A 786 -14.53 -10.25 -14.00
N ALA A 787 -14.69 -10.58 -12.71
CA ALA A 787 -13.73 -10.27 -11.66
C ALA A 787 -12.65 -11.35 -11.50
N LEU A 788 -12.80 -12.55 -12.08
CA LEU A 788 -11.89 -13.68 -11.81
C LEU A 788 -10.49 -13.40 -12.36
N GLU A 789 -9.51 -13.33 -11.48
CA GLU A 789 -8.11 -13.04 -11.77
C GLU A 789 -7.20 -14.26 -11.66
N VAL A 790 -7.49 -15.14 -10.69
CA VAL A 790 -6.64 -16.28 -10.34
C VAL A 790 -7.49 -17.55 -10.17
N LEU A 791 -7.07 -18.61 -10.87
CA LEU A 791 -7.77 -19.89 -10.88
C LEU A 791 -6.80 -21.08 -10.72
N TYR A 792 -6.97 -21.82 -9.63
CA TYR A 792 -6.25 -23.06 -9.33
C TYR A 792 -7.19 -24.28 -9.46
N LEU A 793 -6.83 -25.20 -10.35
CA LEU A 793 -7.57 -26.43 -10.71
C LEU A 793 -6.66 -27.67 -10.85
N SER A 794 -5.40 -27.58 -10.43
CA SER A 794 -4.41 -28.64 -10.50
C SER A 794 -4.80 -29.85 -9.64
N ASP A 795 -4.24 -31.02 -9.95
CA ASP A 795 -4.46 -32.26 -9.19
C ASP A 795 -5.95 -32.63 -9.05
N ASN A 796 -6.65 -32.62 -10.19
CA ASN A 796 -8.04 -33.02 -10.32
C ASN A 796 -8.18 -34.13 -11.37
N ALA A 797 -9.41 -34.46 -11.76
CA ALA A 797 -9.71 -35.44 -12.81
C ALA A 797 -10.37 -34.78 -14.04
N LEU A 798 -10.05 -33.50 -14.32
CA LEU A 798 -10.70 -32.74 -15.37
C LEU A 798 -10.38 -33.32 -16.74
N ASP A 799 -11.39 -33.82 -17.47
CA ASP A 799 -11.24 -34.20 -18.88
C ASP A 799 -11.54 -33.04 -19.84
N THR A 800 -12.28 -32.05 -19.34
CA THR A 800 -12.77 -30.87 -20.05
C THR A 800 -12.65 -29.63 -19.17
N LEU A 801 -12.10 -28.57 -19.75
CA LEU A 801 -12.03 -27.24 -19.16
C LEU A 801 -12.50 -26.22 -20.19
N HIS A 802 -13.55 -25.49 -19.84
CA HIS A 802 -14.12 -24.43 -20.68
C HIS A 802 -14.15 -23.12 -19.91
N ILE A 803 -13.46 -22.11 -20.46
CA ILE A 803 -13.35 -20.78 -19.87
C ILE A 803 -13.73 -19.75 -20.94
N THR A 804 -14.81 -19.00 -20.69
CA THR A 804 -15.33 -17.96 -21.59
C THR A 804 -15.76 -16.73 -20.79
N ASP A 805 -15.62 -15.54 -21.37
CA ASP A 805 -16.08 -14.27 -20.76
C ASP A 805 -15.50 -14.01 -19.35
N THR A 806 -14.19 -14.25 -19.18
CA THR A 806 -13.40 -14.00 -17.96
C THR A 806 -12.26 -13.01 -18.22
N PRO A 807 -12.56 -11.75 -18.64
CA PRO A 807 -11.58 -10.81 -19.18
C PRO A 807 -10.44 -10.43 -18.24
N SER A 808 -10.57 -10.67 -16.93
CA SER A 808 -9.57 -10.34 -15.91
C SER A 808 -8.66 -11.51 -15.53
N LEU A 809 -8.82 -12.70 -16.13
CA LEU A 809 -8.07 -13.88 -15.73
C LEU A 809 -6.59 -13.77 -16.14
N TYR A 810 -5.70 -13.61 -15.15
CA TYR A 810 -4.25 -13.50 -15.34
C TYR A 810 -3.55 -14.85 -15.20
N TYR A 811 -3.99 -15.68 -14.24
CA TYR A 811 -3.29 -16.89 -13.84
C TYR A 811 -4.21 -18.10 -13.86
N LEU A 812 -3.81 -19.12 -14.63
CA LEU A 812 -4.49 -20.41 -14.72
C LEU A 812 -3.53 -21.55 -14.39
N TYR A 813 -3.83 -22.28 -13.31
CA TYR A 813 -3.14 -23.49 -12.92
C TYR A 813 -4.06 -24.70 -13.11
N ALA A 814 -3.70 -25.60 -14.01
CA ALA A 814 -4.47 -26.82 -14.31
C ALA A 814 -3.53 -27.99 -14.62
N ASP A 815 -2.39 -28.07 -13.92
CA ASP A 815 -1.48 -29.22 -14.03
C ASP A 815 -2.14 -30.50 -13.48
N HIS A 816 -1.60 -31.67 -13.82
CA HIS A 816 -2.04 -32.96 -13.24
C HIS A 816 -3.55 -33.19 -13.36
N ASN A 817 -4.06 -33.14 -14.58
CA ASN A 817 -5.46 -33.40 -14.93
C ASN A 817 -5.54 -34.41 -16.09
N LEU A 818 -6.74 -34.62 -16.65
CA LEU A 818 -6.99 -35.53 -17.77
C LEU A 818 -7.37 -34.77 -19.05
N LEU A 819 -6.97 -33.50 -19.17
CA LEU A 819 -7.41 -32.63 -20.25
C LEU A 819 -6.92 -33.16 -21.59
N THR A 820 -7.84 -33.46 -22.50
CA THR A 820 -7.55 -33.83 -23.89
C THR A 820 -7.65 -32.65 -24.84
N SER A 821 -8.39 -31.62 -24.44
CA SER A 821 -8.44 -30.31 -25.08
C SER A 821 -8.65 -29.25 -23.99
N SER A 822 -8.09 -28.07 -24.19
CA SER A 822 -8.34 -26.92 -23.34
C SER A 822 -8.90 -25.80 -24.21
N HIS A 823 -10.18 -25.47 -24.01
CA HIS A 823 -10.81 -24.35 -24.72
C HIS A 823 -10.51 -23.08 -23.92
N ILE A 824 -9.26 -22.60 -24.01
CA ILE A 824 -8.75 -21.37 -23.37
C ILE A 824 -8.57 -20.30 -24.46
N ALA A 825 -9.64 -20.01 -25.19
CA ALA A 825 -9.60 -19.02 -26.27
C ALA A 825 -9.87 -17.61 -25.75
N ASP A 826 -9.26 -16.61 -26.38
CA ASP A 826 -9.63 -15.19 -26.28
C ASP A 826 -9.50 -14.53 -24.88
N GLN A 827 -8.63 -15.05 -24.01
CA GLN A 827 -8.32 -14.45 -22.71
C GLN A 827 -7.19 -13.42 -22.82
N SER A 828 -7.54 -12.17 -23.14
CA SER A 828 -6.54 -11.13 -23.43
C SER A 828 -5.64 -10.75 -22.25
N ALA A 829 -6.10 -10.97 -21.01
CA ALA A 829 -5.35 -10.66 -19.79
C ALA A 829 -4.43 -11.79 -19.31
N LEU A 830 -4.52 -12.99 -19.88
CA LEU A 830 -3.82 -14.17 -19.37
C LEU A 830 -2.29 -13.98 -19.47
N GLU A 831 -1.60 -14.07 -18.34
CA GLU A 831 -0.15 -13.86 -18.22
C GLU A 831 0.62 -15.16 -18.01
N ALA A 832 0.06 -16.13 -17.27
CA ALA A 832 0.66 -17.44 -17.10
C ALA A 832 -0.36 -18.59 -17.13
N VAL A 833 0.03 -19.67 -17.80
CA VAL A 833 -0.78 -20.89 -17.97
C VAL A 833 0.06 -22.11 -17.64
N TYR A 834 -0.47 -22.94 -16.74
CA TYR A 834 0.14 -24.20 -16.34
C TYR A 834 -0.81 -25.36 -16.67
N LEU A 835 -0.36 -26.25 -17.56
CA LEU A 835 -1.12 -27.34 -18.17
C LEU A 835 -0.28 -28.63 -18.25
N SER A 836 0.80 -28.73 -17.47
CA SER A 836 1.67 -29.91 -17.48
C SER A 836 0.96 -31.14 -16.93
N TYR A 837 1.44 -32.34 -17.28
CA TYR A 837 0.84 -33.60 -16.81
C TYR A 837 -0.65 -33.72 -17.16
N ASN A 838 -0.97 -33.52 -18.44
CA ASN A 838 -2.30 -33.67 -19.02
C ASN A 838 -2.24 -34.64 -20.23
N ALA A 839 -3.33 -34.72 -21.00
CA ALA A 839 -3.43 -35.55 -22.20
C ALA A 839 -3.64 -34.72 -23.48
N LEU A 840 -3.15 -33.48 -23.52
CA LEU A 840 -3.37 -32.55 -24.64
C LEU A 840 -2.57 -33.02 -25.86
N ASP A 841 -3.22 -33.04 -27.03
CA ASP A 841 -2.60 -33.40 -28.31
C ASP A 841 -2.15 -32.20 -29.15
N THR A 842 -2.75 -31.04 -28.90
CA THR A 842 -2.54 -29.77 -29.58
C THR A 842 -2.79 -28.61 -28.63
N LEU A 843 -2.09 -27.50 -28.85
CA LEU A 843 -2.33 -26.24 -28.14
C LEU A 843 -2.38 -25.08 -29.14
N LYS A 844 -3.31 -24.15 -28.91
CA LYS A 844 -3.53 -23.02 -29.81
C LYS A 844 -3.92 -21.77 -29.06
N PHE A 845 -3.12 -20.72 -29.26
CA PHE A 845 -3.32 -19.41 -28.64
C PHE A 845 -3.43 -18.34 -29.73
N THR A 846 -4.66 -17.93 -30.09
CA THR A 846 -4.89 -16.96 -31.18
C THR A 846 -5.08 -15.52 -30.74
N ASN A 847 -5.32 -15.26 -29.45
CA ASN A 847 -5.66 -13.93 -28.93
C ASN A 847 -5.35 -13.81 -27.43
N THR A 848 -4.12 -14.13 -27.04
CA THR A 848 -3.61 -14.04 -25.66
C THR A 848 -2.30 -13.24 -25.66
N PRO A 849 -2.34 -11.96 -26.06
CA PRO A 849 -1.13 -11.16 -26.32
C PRO A 849 -0.30 -10.89 -25.07
N SER A 850 -0.90 -11.00 -23.87
CA SER A 850 -0.25 -10.76 -22.58
C SER A 850 0.46 -11.99 -22.01
N LEU A 851 0.33 -13.17 -22.64
CA LEU A 851 0.87 -14.41 -22.08
C LEU A 851 2.40 -14.39 -22.10
N THR A 852 3.01 -14.48 -20.92
CA THR A 852 4.46 -14.45 -20.71
C THR A 852 5.02 -15.81 -20.33
N HIS A 853 4.21 -16.69 -19.71
CA HIS A 853 4.65 -18.01 -19.25
C HIS A 853 3.68 -19.10 -19.68
N LEU A 854 4.21 -20.13 -20.35
CA LEU A 854 3.45 -21.32 -20.75
C LEU A 854 4.19 -22.59 -20.33
N TYR A 855 3.57 -23.35 -19.43
CA TYR A 855 4.05 -24.65 -18.98
C TYR A 855 3.09 -25.75 -19.45
N ALA A 856 3.55 -26.61 -20.35
CA ALA A 856 2.77 -27.74 -20.88
C ALA A 856 3.65 -28.98 -21.07
N ASN A 857 4.48 -29.27 -20.06
CA ASN A 857 5.31 -30.47 -20.05
C ASN A 857 4.45 -31.73 -19.88
N ASP A 858 4.96 -32.92 -20.20
CA ASP A 858 4.27 -34.19 -19.92
C ASP A 858 2.84 -34.23 -20.50
N ASN A 859 2.74 -33.91 -21.80
CA ASN A 859 1.50 -34.01 -22.56
C ASN A 859 1.71 -34.94 -23.77
N SER A 860 0.75 -34.94 -24.70
CA SER A 860 0.86 -35.66 -25.99
C SER A 860 0.94 -34.68 -27.17
N LEU A 861 1.50 -33.48 -26.97
CA LEU A 861 1.47 -32.41 -27.96
C LEU A 861 2.23 -32.81 -29.22
N SER A 862 1.51 -32.84 -30.34
CA SER A 862 2.05 -33.05 -31.68
C SER A 862 2.28 -31.74 -32.44
N SER A 863 1.59 -30.66 -32.03
CA SER A 863 1.76 -29.31 -32.55
C SER A 863 1.36 -28.25 -31.53
N VAL A 864 1.97 -27.07 -31.63
CA VAL A 864 1.63 -25.89 -30.83
C VAL A 864 1.58 -24.66 -31.74
N ASP A 865 0.48 -23.91 -31.71
CA ASP A 865 0.31 -22.64 -32.44
C ASP A 865 0.50 -21.46 -31.47
N LEU A 866 1.64 -20.78 -31.63
CA LEU A 866 2.08 -19.63 -30.82
C LEU A 866 1.83 -18.27 -31.50
N SER A 867 1.13 -18.24 -32.64
CA SER A 867 1.03 -17.05 -33.49
C SER A 867 0.34 -15.84 -32.83
N GLY A 868 -0.46 -16.05 -31.78
CA GLY A 868 -1.14 -15.02 -31.01
C GLY A 868 -0.43 -14.55 -29.73
N ILE A 869 0.81 -14.99 -29.46
CA ILE A 869 1.53 -14.71 -28.20
C ILE A 869 2.90 -14.05 -28.44
N GLY A 870 2.90 -12.72 -28.66
CA GLY A 870 4.14 -11.96 -28.87
C GLY A 870 4.94 -11.66 -27.59
N ALA A 871 4.32 -11.76 -26.41
CA ALA A 871 4.93 -11.42 -25.13
C ALA A 871 5.57 -12.62 -24.38
N LEU A 872 5.66 -13.79 -25.02
CA LEU A 872 6.11 -15.01 -24.35
C LEU A 872 7.59 -14.94 -23.96
N LYS A 873 7.88 -15.09 -22.65
CA LYS A 873 9.23 -15.12 -22.07
C LYS A 873 9.67 -16.53 -21.72
N THR A 874 8.76 -17.37 -21.23
CA THR A 874 9.06 -18.74 -20.79
C THR A 874 8.15 -19.74 -21.49
N LEU A 875 8.76 -20.72 -22.17
CA LEU A 875 8.06 -21.81 -22.84
C LEU A 875 8.63 -23.15 -22.40
N LYS A 876 7.81 -23.98 -21.73
CA LYS A 876 8.19 -25.31 -21.26
C LYS A 876 7.27 -26.36 -21.89
N LEU A 877 7.83 -27.17 -22.79
CA LEU A 877 7.16 -28.17 -23.63
C LEU A 877 7.85 -29.54 -23.51
N ALA A 878 8.58 -29.81 -22.42
CA ALA A 878 9.32 -31.04 -22.25
C ALA A 878 8.41 -32.29 -22.26
N ARG A 879 8.94 -33.43 -22.71
CA ARG A 879 8.22 -34.73 -22.71
C ARG A 879 6.90 -34.67 -23.48
N ASN A 880 6.97 -34.28 -24.75
CA ASN A 880 5.85 -34.22 -25.70
C ASN A 880 6.18 -35.01 -26.98
N GLN A 881 5.38 -34.83 -28.05
CA GLN A 881 5.51 -35.55 -29.32
C GLN A 881 5.81 -34.59 -30.51
N LEU A 882 6.42 -33.43 -30.25
CA LEU A 882 6.66 -32.40 -31.26
C LEU A 882 7.74 -32.86 -32.24
N THR A 883 7.43 -32.77 -33.54
CA THR A 883 8.41 -33.05 -34.63
C THR A 883 8.99 -31.77 -35.24
N GLU A 884 8.27 -30.66 -35.06
CA GLU A 884 8.65 -29.30 -35.44
C GLU A 884 8.16 -28.32 -34.36
N LEU A 885 8.84 -27.17 -34.24
CA LEU A 885 8.47 -26.10 -33.33
C LEU A 885 8.78 -24.75 -33.98
N GLU A 886 7.73 -23.97 -34.27
CA GLU A 886 7.83 -22.65 -34.90
C GLU A 886 7.85 -21.54 -33.85
N LEU A 887 8.91 -20.73 -33.85
CA LEU A 887 9.19 -19.71 -32.82
C LEU A 887 9.33 -18.29 -33.38
N SER A 888 8.96 -18.05 -34.65
CA SER A 888 9.06 -16.72 -35.27
C SER A 888 8.24 -15.61 -34.60
N ALA A 889 7.20 -15.97 -33.83
CA ALA A 889 6.36 -15.02 -33.11
C ALA A 889 6.88 -14.62 -31.72
N THR A 890 7.91 -15.30 -31.18
CA THR A 890 8.31 -15.20 -29.77
C THR A 890 9.67 -14.50 -29.59
N SER A 891 9.80 -13.27 -30.09
CA SER A 891 11.10 -12.58 -30.17
C SER A 891 11.73 -12.20 -28.82
N ILE A 892 10.92 -12.14 -27.76
CA ILE A 892 11.37 -11.83 -26.40
C ILE A 892 11.53 -13.08 -25.52
N LEU A 893 11.47 -14.27 -26.13
CA LEU A 893 11.62 -15.54 -25.41
C LEU A 893 12.99 -15.62 -24.73
N ASP A 894 12.96 -15.82 -23.42
CA ASP A 894 14.10 -15.85 -22.51
C ASP A 894 14.48 -17.30 -22.16
N THR A 895 13.49 -18.12 -21.85
CA THR A 895 13.69 -19.53 -21.49
C THR A 895 12.88 -20.46 -22.40
N LEU A 896 13.55 -21.45 -23.00
CA LEU A 896 12.93 -22.52 -23.76
C LEU A 896 13.35 -23.89 -23.23
N ASP A 897 12.38 -24.73 -22.89
CA ASP A 897 12.58 -26.16 -22.68
C ASP A 897 11.69 -26.95 -23.64
N ALA A 898 12.32 -27.60 -24.61
CA ALA A 898 11.67 -28.51 -25.55
C ALA A 898 12.30 -29.92 -25.47
N SER A 899 12.84 -30.28 -24.30
CA SER A 899 13.50 -31.57 -24.09
C SER A 899 12.56 -32.78 -24.24
N SER A 900 13.10 -33.95 -24.53
CA SER A 900 12.36 -35.20 -24.69
C SER A 900 11.19 -35.09 -25.69
N ASN A 901 11.47 -34.54 -26.88
CA ASN A 901 10.53 -34.44 -28.00
C ASN A 901 11.09 -35.22 -29.21
N GLN A 902 10.52 -35.01 -30.41
CA GLN A 902 10.93 -35.67 -31.66
C GLN A 902 11.44 -34.64 -32.69
N LEU A 903 11.98 -33.50 -32.22
CA LEU A 903 12.43 -32.41 -33.09
C LEU A 903 13.63 -32.86 -33.92
N THR A 904 13.57 -32.63 -35.23
CA THR A 904 14.67 -32.97 -36.16
C THR A 904 15.55 -31.77 -36.52
N ASN A 905 15.00 -30.57 -36.38
CA ASN A 905 15.67 -29.29 -36.54
C ASN A 905 15.01 -28.26 -35.62
N LEU A 906 15.75 -27.20 -35.29
CA LEU A 906 15.23 -26.04 -34.56
C LEU A 906 15.96 -24.78 -35.03
N ASP A 907 15.17 -23.79 -35.47
CA ASP A 907 15.66 -22.47 -35.88
C ASP A 907 15.34 -21.44 -34.78
N LEU A 908 16.39 -20.86 -34.21
CA LEU A 908 16.29 -19.85 -33.15
C LEU A 908 16.67 -18.46 -33.65
N SER A 909 16.69 -18.23 -34.96
CA SER A 909 17.10 -16.96 -35.54
C SER A 909 16.25 -15.76 -35.12
N ASN A 910 15.01 -15.99 -34.72
CA ASN A 910 14.09 -14.94 -34.26
C ASN A 910 14.04 -14.78 -32.73
N ASN A 911 14.87 -15.51 -31.95
CA ASN A 911 14.81 -15.52 -30.49
C ASN A 911 16.15 -15.04 -29.87
N PRO A 912 16.55 -13.77 -30.08
CA PRO A 912 17.84 -13.25 -29.60
C PRO A 912 17.92 -13.05 -28.08
N ALA A 913 16.77 -12.99 -27.40
CA ALA A 913 16.68 -12.74 -25.97
C ALA A 913 16.95 -13.98 -25.08
N LEU A 914 17.08 -15.18 -25.67
CA LEU A 914 17.23 -16.43 -24.92
C LEU A 914 18.45 -16.40 -23.98
N THR A 915 18.24 -16.74 -22.71
CA THR A 915 19.30 -16.95 -21.70
C THR A 915 19.49 -18.43 -21.34
N SER A 916 18.43 -19.25 -21.44
CA SER A 916 18.46 -20.69 -21.16
C SER A 916 17.70 -21.49 -22.22
N LEU A 917 18.38 -22.50 -22.78
CA LEU A 917 17.85 -23.39 -23.81
C LEU A 917 18.08 -24.86 -23.45
N ASN A 918 17.00 -25.61 -23.33
CA ASN A 918 17.02 -27.07 -23.19
C ASN A 918 16.31 -27.76 -24.36
N VAL A 919 17.07 -28.56 -25.12
CA VAL A 919 16.61 -29.38 -26.24
C VAL A 919 17.13 -30.82 -26.13
N GLU A 920 17.42 -31.27 -24.91
CA GLU A 920 17.88 -32.64 -24.63
C GLU A 920 16.90 -33.69 -25.18
N ASP A 921 17.39 -34.91 -25.45
CA ASP A 921 16.58 -36.05 -25.86
C ASP A 921 15.67 -35.76 -27.06
N ASN A 922 16.26 -35.24 -28.15
CA ASN A 922 15.57 -34.99 -29.41
C ASN A 922 16.28 -35.72 -30.56
N GLN A 923 15.90 -35.42 -31.80
CA GLN A 923 16.50 -36.00 -33.02
C GLN A 923 17.22 -34.92 -33.85
N LEU A 924 17.72 -33.85 -33.21
CA LEU A 924 18.30 -32.71 -33.90
C LEU A 924 19.57 -33.10 -34.64
N ALA A 925 19.55 -33.00 -35.96
CA ALA A 925 20.75 -33.12 -36.79
C ALA A 925 21.53 -31.79 -36.87
N SER A 926 20.83 -30.68 -36.64
CA SER A 926 21.37 -29.32 -36.65
C SER A 926 20.58 -28.42 -35.68
N LEU A 927 21.29 -27.52 -35.01
CA LEU A 927 20.73 -26.45 -34.18
C LEU A 927 21.22 -25.09 -34.73
N THR A 928 20.30 -24.24 -35.18
CA THR A 928 20.66 -22.97 -35.82
C THR A 928 20.64 -21.83 -34.79
N LEU A 929 21.84 -21.32 -34.47
CA LEU A 929 22.05 -20.11 -33.65
C LEU A 929 22.47 -18.94 -34.56
N SER A 930 22.11 -17.70 -34.20
CA SER A 930 22.46 -16.51 -34.99
C SER A 930 22.86 -15.28 -34.17
N SER A 931 22.08 -14.88 -33.15
CA SER A 931 22.32 -13.69 -32.32
C SER A 931 21.84 -13.92 -30.88
N GLN A 932 22.23 -15.05 -30.30
CA GLN A 932 21.92 -15.45 -28.93
C GLN A 932 22.94 -14.87 -27.94
N ASP A 933 23.14 -13.54 -27.98
CA ASP A 933 24.19 -12.85 -27.20
C ASP A 933 23.99 -12.97 -25.68
N SER A 934 22.76 -13.20 -25.24
CA SER A 934 22.36 -13.37 -23.84
C SER A 934 22.38 -14.82 -23.35
N LEU A 935 22.61 -15.81 -24.22
CA LEU A 935 22.51 -17.23 -23.86
C LEU A 935 23.61 -17.63 -22.89
N THR A 936 23.23 -18.04 -21.68
CA THR A 936 24.12 -18.49 -20.60
C THR A 936 24.11 -20.00 -20.39
N GLU A 937 23.03 -20.69 -20.75
CA GLU A 937 22.89 -22.13 -20.60
C GLU A 937 22.38 -22.78 -21.89
N LEU A 938 23.10 -23.80 -22.37
CA LEU A 938 22.71 -24.62 -23.51
C LEU A 938 22.81 -26.11 -23.15
N ARG A 939 21.66 -26.77 -23.15
CA ARG A 939 21.49 -28.21 -22.96
C ARG A 939 20.97 -28.85 -24.24
N ALA A 940 21.80 -29.66 -24.88
CA ALA A 940 21.56 -30.32 -26.17
C ALA A 940 21.97 -31.80 -26.16
N THR A 941 21.99 -32.41 -24.98
CA THR A 941 22.36 -33.81 -24.77
C THR A 941 21.46 -34.78 -25.53
N ASN A 942 22.00 -35.92 -25.94
CA ASN A 942 21.29 -37.01 -26.61
C ASN A 942 20.51 -36.54 -27.85
N ASN A 943 21.26 -36.04 -28.83
CA ASN A 943 20.77 -35.60 -30.13
C ASN A 943 21.62 -36.22 -31.26
N GLN A 944 21.45 -35.76 -32.50
CA GLN A 944 22.19 -36.23 -33.68
C GLN A 944 23.10 -35.14 -34.26
N LEU A 945 23.53 -34.17 -33.44
CA LEU A 945 24.30 -33.01 -33.90
C LEU A 945 25.66 -33.44 -34.44
N THR A 946 25.93 -33.11 -35.69
CA THR A 946 27.24 -33.33 -36.33
C THR A 946 28.16 -32.11 -36.24
N GLU A 947 27.56 -30.94 -36.07
CA GLU A 947 28.22 -29.67 -35.79
C GLU A 947 27.37 -28.82 -34.85
N LEU A 948 28.04 -27.97 -34.06
CA LEU A 948 27.42 -27.01 -33.17
C LEU A 948 28.24 -25.71 -33.23
N ASN A 949 27.67 -24.67 -33.83
CA ASN A 949 28.34 -23.38 -33.98
C ASN A 949 27.95 -22.45 -32.81
N LEU A 950 28.90 -22.20 -31.91
CA LEU A 950 28.72 -21.38 -30.71
C LEU A 950 29.21 -19.93 -30.87
N SER A 951 29.63 -19.51 -32.07
CA SER A 951 30.14 -18.15 -32.32
C SER A 951 29.10 -17.04 -32.06
N SER A 952 27.82 -17.40 -32.07
CA SER A 952 26.68 -16.52 -31.84
C SER A 952 26.12 -16.57 -30.40
N SER A 953 26.87 -17.13 -29.44
CA SER A 953 26.47 -17.22 -28.02
C SER A 953 27.60 -16.86 -27.04
N PRO A 954 28.21 -15.66 -27.15
CA PRO A 954 29.42 -15.29 -26.39
C PRO A 954 29.24 -15.27 -24.86
N SER A 955 28.00 -15.17 -24.35
CA SER A 955 27.73 -15.15 -22.91
C SER A 955 27.61 -16.53 -22.27
N LEU A 956 27.81 -17.62 -23.02
CA LEU A 956 27.58 -18.99 -22.54
C LEU A 956 28.47 -19.34 -21.33
N VAL A 957 27.83 -19.87 -20.28
CA VAL A 957 28.44 -20.28 -19.01
C VAL A 957 28.42 -21.80 -18.87
N THR A 958 27.29 -22.43 -19.20
CA THR A 958 27.10 -23.88 -19.12
C THR A 958 26.76 -24.46 -20.49
N LEU A 959 27.51 -25.48 -20.90
CA LEU A 959 27.28 -26.24 -22.13
C LEU A 959 27.18 -27.74 -21.84
N GLU A 960 26.05 -28.34 -22.15
CA GLU A 960 25.83 -29.79 -22.14
C GLU A 960 25.46 -30.25 -23.55
N ALA A 961 26.35 -30.98 -24.20
CA ALA A 961 26.24 -31.45 -25.59
C ALA A 961 26.68 -32.91 -25.72
N ASP A 962 26.56 -33.69 -24.64
CA ASP A 962 26.95 -35.08 -24.64
C ASP A 962 26.00 -35.98 -25.44
N ASN A 963 26.45 -37.19 -25.78
CA ASN A 963 25.69 -38.15 -26.59
C ASN A 963 25.24 -37.55 -27.94
N ASN A 964 26.20 -37.02 -28.71
CA ASN A 964 25.99 -36.46 -30.04
C ASN A 964 27.03 -37.02 -31.04
N LEU A 965 27.10 -36.47 -32.25
CA LEU A 965 28.01 -36.89 -33.32
C LEU A 965 29.05 -35.82 -33.66
N LEU A 966 29.39 -34.94 -32.70
CA LEU A 966 30.29 -33.81 -32.93
C LEU A 966 31.72 -34.29 -33.18
N THR A 967 32.32 -33.83 -34.27
CA THR A 967 33.72 -34.13 -34.61
C THR A 967 34.70 -33.03 -34.17
N ARG A 968 34.16 -31.84 -33.92
CA ARG A 968 34.86 -30.64 -33.46
C ARG A 968 33.91 -29.82 -32.57
N LEU A 969 34.48 -29.12 -31.61
CA LEU A 969 33.78 -28.14 -30.77
C LEU A 969 34.66 -26.91 -30.63
N ASP A 970 34.20 -25.79 -31.14
CA ASP A 970 34.90 -24.50 -31.09
C ASP A 970 34.25 -23.63 -30.01
N THR A 971 34.99 -23.38 -28.93
CA THR A 971 34.56 -22.58 -27.78
C THR A 971 35.23 -21.21 -27.72
N THR A 972 35.95 -20.80 -28.78
CA THR A 972 36.78 -19.58 -28.77
C THR A 972 35.98 -18.29 -28.52
N ALA A 973 34.72 -18.26 -28.92
CA ALA A 973 33.82 -17.12 -28.70
C ALA A 973 33.21 -17.09 -27.28
N ASN A 974 33.26 -18.19 -26.52
CA ASN A 974 32.50 -18.40 -25.30
C ASN A 974 33.40 -18.29 -24.06
N THR A 975 33.98 -17.10 -23.85
CA THR A 975 35.02 -16.88 -22.82
C THR A 975 34.52 -16.99 -21.38
N LYS A 976 33.20 -17.04 -21.17
CA LYS A 976 32.55 -17.14 -19.86
C LYS A 976 32.24 -18.57 -19.43
N LEU A 977 32.53 -19.58 -20.25
CA LEU A 977 32.25 -20.98 -19.93
C LEU A 977 32.89 -21.40 -18.61
N SER A 978 32.07 -21.87 -17.66
CA SER A 978 32.47 -22.45 -16.38
C SER A 978 32.24 -23.96 -16.33
N SER A 979 31.36 -24.50 -17.18
CA SER A 979 31.05 -25.93 -17.24
C SER A 979 30.86 -26.41 -18.69
N ILE A 980 31.57 -27.47 -19.06
CA ILE A 980 31.45 -28.14 -20.37
C ILE A 980 31.27 -29.64 -20.16
N ASN A 981 30.18 -30.21 -20.67
CA ASN A 981 29.96 -31.63 -20.82
C ASN A 981 29.75 -31.97 -22.31
N ALA A 982 30.69 -32.70 -22.90
CA ALA A 982 30.68 -33.14 -24.29
C ALA A 982 30.98 -34.63 -24.42
N ASN A 983 30.54 -35.43 -23.42
CA ASN A 983 30.76 -36.87 -23.39
C ASN A 983 30.16 -37.57 -24.61
N PHE A 984 30.68 -38.76 -24.95
CA PHE A 984 30.16 -39.62 -26.01
C PHE A 984 29.92 -38.88 -27.33
N ASN A 985 30.96 -38.21 -27.82
CA ASN A 985 31.01 -37.56 -29.12
C ASN A 985 32.16 -38.16 -29.96
N GLN A 986 32.51 -37.53 -31.08
CA GLN A 986 33.59 -37.94 -31.97
C GLN A 986 34.72 -36.90 -32.02
N LEU A 987 34.92 -36.14 -30.94
CA LEU A 987 35.89 -35.05 -30.89
C LEU A 987 37.32 -35.60 -31.02
N THR A 988 38.07 -35.05 -31.98
CA THR A 988 39.50 -35.40 -32.18
C THR A 988 40.45 -34.38 -31.57
N GLN A 989 39.96 -33.17 -31.31
CA GLN A 989 40.67 -32.06 -30.69
C GLN A 989 39.68 -31.16 -29.94
N LEU A 990 40.17 -30.49 -28.90
CA LEU A 990 39.44 -29.47 -28.15
C LEU A 990 40.43 -28.39 -27.70
N ASP A 991 40.19 -27.15 -28.09
CA ASP A 991 40.96 -25.99 -27.65
C ASP A 991 40.18 -25.27 -26.54
N LEU A 992 40.82 -25.08 -25.39
CA LEU A 992 40.23 -24.46 -24.20
C LEU A 992 40.88 -23.11 -23.86
N ALA A 993 41.80 -22.60 -24.70
CA ALA A 993 42.61 -21.43 -24.36
C ALA A 993 41.77 -20.17 -24.01
N SER A 994 40.55 -20.08 -24.55
CA SER A 994 39.65 -18.93 -24.32
C SER A 994 38.72 -19.10 -23.11
N SER A 995 38.61 -20.31 -22.55
CA SER A 995 37.70 -20.65 -21.44
C SER A 995 38.45 -20.61 -20.09
N SER A 996 38.94 -19.44 -19.68
CA SER A 996 39.75 -19.31 -18.45
C SER A 996 38.95 -19.48 -17.15
N ALA A 997 37.62 -19.32 -17.21
CA ALA A 997 36.70 -19.48 -16.07
C ALA A 997 36.22 -20.93 -15.87
N LEU A 998 36.72 -21.89 -16.66
CA LEU A 998 36.25 -23.28 -16.64
C LEU A 998 36.57 -23.97 -15.31
N ALA A 999 35.52 -24.42 -14.62
CA ALA A 999 35.58 -25.15 -13.36
C ALA A 999 35.29 -26.65 -13.54
N ASN A 1000 34.45 -27.03 -14.49
CA ASN A 1000 34.06 -28.43 -14.73
C ASN A 1000 34.20 -28.79 -16.21
N LEU A 1001 34.91 -29.89 -16.49
CA LEU A 1001 35.10 -30.41 -17.84
C LEU A 1001 34.81 -31.91 -17.91
N SER A 1002 33.95 -32.33 -18.82
CA SER A 1002 33.67 -33.74 -19.13
C SER A 1002 33.72 -33.96 -20.64
N VAL A 1003 34.65 -34.81 -21.09
CA VAL A 1003 34.88 -35.21 -22.49
C VAL A 1003 35.06 -36.72 -22.63
N TYR A 1004 34.51 -37.48 -21.69
CA TYR A 1004 34.51 -38.95 -21.65
C TYR A 1004 34.00 -39.56 -22.96
N GLY A 1005 34.67 -40.59 -23.48
CA GLY A 1005 34.17 -41.35 -24.64
C GLY A 1005 34.29 -40.60 -25.96
N ASN A 1006 35.37 -39.82 -26.15
CA ASN A 1006 35.71 -39.12 -27.38
C ASN A 1006 36.95 -39.74 -28.06
N GLN A 1007 37.54 -39.06 -29.04
CA GLN A 1007 38.69 -39.51 -29.82
C GLN A 1007 39.92 -38.59 -29.66
N LEU A 1008 40.01 -37.84 -28.55
CA LEU A 1008 41.07 -36.87 -28.30
C LEU A 1008 42.43 -37.57 -28.20
N SER A 1009 43.45 -37.09 -28.93
CA SER A 1009 44.83 -37.59 -28.80
C SER A 1009 45.68 -36.81 -27.79
N MET A 1010 45.25 -35.59 -27.47
CA MET A 1010 45.88 -34.71 -26.50
C MET A 1010 44.82 -33.84 -25.83
N LEU A 1011 45.09 -33.43 -24.59
CA LEU A 1011 44.25 -32.50 -23.84
C LEU A 1011 45.15 -31.59 -23.00
N ASP A 1012 45.02 -30.28 -23.19
CA ASP A 1012 45.71 -29.27 -22.39
C ASP A 1012 44.69 -28.45 -21.62
N VAL A 1013 44.74 -28.54 -20.29
CA VAL A 1013 43.90 -27.77 -19.36
C VAL A 1013 44.73 -26.81 -18.50
N SER A 1014 46.00 -26.60 -18.84
CA SER A 1014 46.93 -25.83 -18.01
C SER A 1014 46.64 -24.33 -17.94
N GLY A 1015 45.74 -23.84 -18.80
CA GLY A 1015 45.23 -22.47 -18.78
C GLY A 1015 44.02 -22.25 -17.86
N GLN A 1016 43.43 -23.31 -17.32
CA GLN A 1016 42.21 -23.27 -16.51
C GLN A 1016 42.56 -23.33 -15.01
N THR A 1017 42.82 -22.17 -14.39
CA THR A 1017 43.25 -22.10 -12.98
C THR A 1017 42.12 -22.41 -11.99
N GLU A 1018 40.86 -22.19 -12.40
CA GLU A 1018 39.65 -22.43 -11.60
C GLU A 1018 39.12 -23.87 -11.74
N LEU A 1019 39.79 -24.75 -12.49
CA LEU A 1019 39.33 -26.10 -12.79
C LEU A 1019 39.31 -26.99 -11.54
N VAL A 1020 38.15 -27.56 -11.22
CA VAL A 1020 37.93 -28.43 -10.05
C VAL A 1020 37.72 -29.89 -10.46
N TYR A 1021 37.05 -30.13 -11.59
CA TYR A 1021 36.66 -31.47 -12.06
C TYR A 1021 37.01 -31.69 -13.53
N VAL A 1022 37.67 -32.81 -13.83
CA VAL A 1022 37.95 -33.28 -15.19
C VAL A 1022 37.61 -34.76 -15.34
N ASP A 1023 36.73 -35.07 -16.28
CA ASP A 1023 36.51 -36.43 -16.78
C ASP A 1023 36.90 -36.53 -18.26
N ALA A 1024 38.01 -37.21 -18.51
CA ALA A 1024 38.58 -37.45 -19.84
C ALA A 1024 38.74 -38.95 -20.13
N ARG A 1025 37.94 -39.80 -19.47
CA ARG A 1025 38.03 -41.26 -19.63
C ARG A 1025 37.79 -41.70 -21.08
N SER A 1026 38.21 -42.91 -21.44
CA SER A 1026 37.94 -43.55 -22.74
C SER A 1026 38.17 -42.62 -23.94
N ASN A 1027 39.39 -42.12 -24.07
CA ASN A 1027 39.86 -41.33 -25.20
C ASN A 1027 41.16 -41.95 -25.77
N ASN A 1028 41.85 -41.26 -26.67
CA ASN A 1028 43.16 -41.67 -27.20
C ASN A 1028 44.30 -40.80 -26.64
N ILE A 1029 44.14 -40.22 -25.44
CA ILE A 1029 45.04 -39.15 -24.96
C ILE A 1029 46.40 -39.74 -24.61
N ALA A 1030 47.42 -39.33 -25.38
CA ALA A 1030 48.82 -39.65 -25.10
C ALA A 1030 49.53 -38.54 -24.31
N GLN A 1031 48.98 -37.32 -24.35
CA GLN A 1031 49.53 -36.14 -23.67
C GLN A 1031 48.40 -35.39 -22.96
N LEU A 1032 48.44 -35.39 -21.63
CA LEU A 1032 47.54 -34.64 -20.77
C LEU A 1032 48.37 -33.62 -19.97
N ASN A 1033 48.07 -32.33 -20.14
CA ASN A 1033 48.74 -31.23 -19.45
C ASN A 1033 47.79 -30.59 -18.42
N ILE A 1034 48.10 -30.76 -17.13
CA ILE A 1034 47.30 -30.25 -15.98
C ILE A 1034 48.07 -29.21 -15.14
N LYS A 1035 49.16 -28.65 -15.67
CA LYS A 1035 49.98 -27.67 -14.94
C LYS A 1035 49.19 -26.43 -14.58
N ASN A 1036 49.49 -25.81 -13.44
CA ASN A 1036 48.79 -24.61 -12.94
C ASN A 1036 47.28 -24.79 -12.61
N SER A 1037 46.67 -25.97 -12.78
CA SER A 1037 45.31 -26.26 -12.32
C SER A 1037 45.30 -26.58 -10.81
N ALA A 1038 45.66 -25.60 -9.98
CA ALA A 1038 45.87 -25.78 -8.54
C ALA A 1038 44.56 -26.10 -7.77
N ALA A 1039 43.40 -25.70 -8.31
CA ALA A 1039 42.08 -25.99 -7.75
C ALA A 1039 41.56 -27.40 -8.07
N LEU A 1040 42.26 -28.18 -8.90
CA LEU A 1040 41.79 -29.47 -9.42
C LEU A 1040 41.69 -30.51 -8.29
N GLN A 1041 40.48 -31.01 -8.07
CA GLN A 1041 40.16 -32.00 -7.03
C GLN A 1041 39.91 -33.39 -7.61
N TYR A 1042 39.28 -33.48 -8.78
CA TYR A 1042 38.90 -34.75 -9.38
C TYR A 1042 39.44 -34.87 -10.80
N LEU A 1043 40.26 -35.88 -11.06
CA LEU A 1043 40.79 -36.19 -12.38
C LEU A 1043 40.53 -37.66 -12.74
N LEU A 1044 39.62 -37.88 -13.67
CA LEU A 1044 39.29 -39.19 -14.22
C LEU A 1044 39.84 -39.30 -15.65
N ALA A 1045 40.90 -40.06 -15.86
CA ALA A 1045 41.54 -40.23 -17.17
C ALA A 1045 41.79 -41.71 -17.53
N GLU A 1046 40.93 -42.60 -17.03
CA GLU A 1046 40.92 -44.03 -17.33
C GLU A 1046 40.80 -44.35 -18.83
N SER A 1047 41.38 -45.47 -19.28
CA SER A 1047 41.33 -45.95 -20.67
C SER A 1047 41.82 -44.90 -21.67
N ASN A 1048 43.11 -44.55 -21.55
CA ASN A 1048 43.81 -43.61 -22.42
C ASN A 1048 45.19 -44.17 -22.82
N GLN A 1049 46.06 -43.34 -23.39
CA GLN A 1049 47.40 -43.73 -23.87
C GLN A 1049 48.52 -43.01 -23.11
N LEU A 1050 48.29 -42.58 -21.86
CA LEU A 1050 49.24 -41.80 -21.09
C LEU A 1050 50.45 -42.63 -20.67
N THR A 1051 51.66 -42.13 -20.93
CA THR A 1051 52.92 -42.77 -20.49
C THR A 1051 53.50 -42.15 -19.21
N ALA A 1052 53.12 -40.91 -18.93
CA ALA A 1052 53.48 -40.15 -17.74
C ALA A 1052 52.42 -39.06 -17.48
N LEU A 1053 52.34 -38.59 -16.24
CA LEU A 1053 51.54 -37.43 -15.84
C LEU A 1053 52.32 -36.64 -14.79
N ASP A 1054 52.37 -35.32 -14.95
CA ASP A 1054 53.00 -34.40 -13.99
C ASP A 1054 51.91 -33.78 -13.11
N THR A 1055 51.88 -34.16 -11.83
CA THR A 1055 50.87 -33.73 -10.84
C THR A 1055 51.43 -32.73 -9.82
N SER A 1056 52.64 -32.19 -10.04
CA SER A 1056 53.39 -31.43 -9.04
C SER A 1056 52.68 -30.18 -8.53
N ASP A 1057 51.84 -29.58 -9.37
CA ASP A 1057 51.14 -28.30 -9.12
C ASP A 1057 49.69 -28.50 -8.64
N ASN A 1058 49.23 -29.75 -8.50
CA ASN A 1058 47.81 -30.09 -8.24
C ASN A 1058 47.59 -30.62 -6.81
N SER A 1059 48.01 -29.85 -5.80
CA SER A 1059 47.98 -30.28 -4.39
C SER A 1059 46.55 -30.48 -3.83
N ALA A 1060 45.52 -29.98 -4.51
CA ALA A 1060 44.12 -30.12 -4.12
C ALA A 1060 43.47 -31.44 -4.57
N LEU A 1061 44.18 -32.32 -5.30
CA LEU A 1061 43.61 -33.58 -5.80
C LEU A 1061 43.09 -34.47 -4.66
N ILE A 1062 41.82 -34.83 -4.76
CA ILE A 1062 41.09 -35.76 -3.88
C ILE A 1062 40.96 -37.12 -4.55
N GLU A 1063 40.70 -37.16 -5.86
CA GLU A 1063 40.59 -38.39 -6.64
C GLU A 1063 41.40 -38.31 -7.93
N LEU A 1064 42.24 -39.33 -8.13
CA LEU A 1064 43.03 -39.52 -9.34
C LEU A 1064 42.82 -40.94 -9.88
N ASN A 1065 42.12 -41.05 -11.00
CA ASN A 1065 41.90 -42.31 -11.70
C ASN A 1065 42.66 -42.34 -13.03
N LEU A 1066 43.69 -43.19 -13.12
CA LEU A 1066 44.53 -43.40 -14.30
C LEU A 1066 44.50 -44.86 -14.77
N VAL A 1067 43.44 -45.59 -14.47
CA VAL A 1067 43.30 -47.01 -14.83
C VAL A 1067 43.44 -47.21 -16.34
N ASP A 1068 43.96 -48.34 -16.79
CA ASP A 1068 44.05 -48.70 -18.22
C ASP A 1068 44.78 -47.64 -19.06
N ASN A 1069 46.05 -47.41 -18.71
CA ASN A 1069 46.96 -46.48 -19.38
C ASN A 1069 48.34 -47.14 -19.56
N GLN A 1070 49.37 -46.36 -19.92
CA GLN A 1070 50.74 -46.84 -20.13
C GLN A 1070 51.72 -46.18 -19.16
N ILE A 1071 51.27 -45.74 -17.99
CA ILE A 1071 52.09 -44.99 -17.03
C ILE A 1071 53.24 -45.88 -16.52
N THR A 1072 54.46 -45.38 -16.66
CA THR A 1072 55.68 -46.10 -16.23
C THR A 1072 56.23 -45.61 -14.89
N SER A 1073 55.94 -44.36 -14.54
CA SER A 1073 56.29 -43.73 -13.26
C SER A 1073 55.31 -42.60 -12.95
N LEU A 1074 54.98 -42.41 -11.67
CA LEU A 1074 54.14 -41.33 -11.19
C LEU A 1074 54.69 -40.83 -9.84
N ASP A 1075 54.79 -39.52 -9.69
CA ASP A 1075 55.17 -38.86 -8.43
C ASP A 1075 53.93 -38.19 -7.83
N VAL A 1076 53.48 -38.65 -6.66
CA VAL A 1076 52.31 -38.11 -5.96
C VAL A 1076 52.67 -37.43 -4.63
N THR A 1077 53.95 -37.12 -4.41
CA THR A 1077 54.44 -36.61 -3.12
C THR A 1077 53.88 -35.23 -2.75
N ASN A 1078 53.43 -34.45 -3.73
CA ASN A 1078 52.77 -33.16 -3.52
C ASN A 1078 51.23 -33.24 -3.42
N ASN A 1079 50.63 -34.43 -3.52
CA ASN A 1079 49.17 -34.63 -3.59
C ASN A 1079 48.62 -35.21 -2.27
N SER A 1080 48.91 -34.58 -1.14
CA SER A 1080 48.58 -35.11 0.20
C SER A 1080 47.08 -35.14 0.55
N GLN A 1081 46.22 -34.51 -0.27
CA GLN A 1081 44.76 -34.51 -0.12
C GLN A 1081 44.06 -35.71 -0.80
N LEU A 1082 44.83 -36.60 -1.45
CA LEU A 1082 44.26 -37.74 -2.16
C LEU A 1082 43.57 -38.72 -1.20
N ASN A 1083 42.30 -38.99 -1.51
CA ASN A 1083 41.45 -39.98 -0.85
C ASN A 1083 41.32 -41.25 -1.69
N TYR A 1084 41.34 -41.11 -3.02
CA TYR A 1084 41.14 -42.21 -3.97
C TYR A 1084 42.22 -42.16 -5.07
N LEU A 1085 42.97 -43.25 -5.21
CA LEU A 1085 44.02 -43.37 -6.21
C LEU A 1085 43.89 -44.71 -6.96
N PHE A 1086 43.60 -44.65 -8.26
CA PHE A 1086 43.41 -45.83 -9.09
C PHE A 1086 44.47 -45.93 -10.19
N LEU A 1087 45.30 -46.96 -10.14
CA LEU A 1087 46.51 -47.10 -10.98
C LEU A 1087 46.68 -48.48 -11.62
N HIS A 1088 45.72 -49.40 -11.47
CA HIS A 1088 45.80 -50.73 -12.07
C HIS A 1088 45.64 -50.68 -13.62
N TYR A 1089 46.07 -51.73 -14.30
CA TYR A 1089 46.28 -51.80 -15.75
C TYR A 1089 47.20 -50.68 -16.29
N ASN A 1090 48.39 -50.56 -15.70
CA ASN A 1090 49.46 -49.66 -16.14
C ASN A 1090 50.80 -50.41 -16.28
N ALA A 1091 51.88 -49.67 -16.52
CA ALA A 1091 53.25 -50.18 -16.63
C ALA A 1091 54.15 -49.76 -15.45
N LEU A 1092 53.56 -49.45 -14.29
CA LEU A 1092 54.27 -49.01 -13.09
C LEU A 1092 55.10 -50.16 -12.48
N SER A 1093 56.32 -49.87 -12.03
CA SER A 1093 57.10 -50.82 -11.21
C SER A 1093 57.05 -50.50 -9.71
N HIS A 1094 56.81 -49.24 -9.37
CA HIS A 1094 56.81 -48.73 -8.00
C HIS A 1094 55.90 -47.50 -7.85
N ILE A 1095 55.32 -47.31 -6.67
CA ILE A 1095 54.63 -46.07 -6.28
C ILE A 1095 54.95 -45.73 -4.81
N ASP A 1096 55.20 -44.45 -4.53
CA ASP A 1096 55.38 -43.91 -3.18
C ASP A 1096 54.16 -43.05 -2.81
N VAL A 1097 53.39 -43.51 -1.83
CA VAL A 1097 52.21 -42.83 -1.27
C VAL A 1097 52.44 -42.40 0.18
N SER A 1098 53.70 -42.40 0.65
CA SER A 1098 54.04 -42.09 2.06
C SER A 1098 53.69 -40.66 2.50
N ALA A 1099 53.48 -39.74 1.56
CA ALA A 1099 53.07 -38.36 1.81
C ALA A 1099 51.54 -38.17 1.90
N ILE A 1100 50.74 -39.23 1.77
CA ILE A 1100 49.27 -39.17 1.68
C ILE A 1100 48.63 -39.85 2.91
N ASP A 1101 48.39 -39.08 3.96
CA ASP A 1101 47.88 -39.60 5.24
C ASP A 1101 46.40 -40.02 5.19
N GLN A 1102 45.63 -39.49 4.24
CA GLN A 1102 44.16 -39.64 4.17
C GLN A 1102 43.68 -40.61 3.09
N LEU A 1103 44.59 -41.32 2.40
CA LEU A 1103 44.24 -42.21 1.30
C LEU A 1103 43.32 -43.33 1.81
N TYR A 1104 42.08 -43.40 1.32
CA TYR A 1104 41.10 -44.42 1.69
C TYR A 1104 41.12 -45.62 0.74
N HIS A 1105 41.40 -45.37 -0.53
CA HIS A 1105 41.33 -46.40 -1.56
C HIS A 1105 42.52 -46.31 -2.52
N LEU A 1106 43.25 -47.41 -2.66
CA LEU A 1106 44.39 -47.56 -3.56
C LEU A 1106 44.25 -48.85 -4.36
N THR A 1107 44.27 -48.74 -5.69
CA THR A 1107 44.29 -49.92 -6.59
C THR A 1107 45.56 -49.96 -7.43
N LEU A 1108 46.18 -51.14 -7.51
CA LEU A 1108 47.46 -51.38 -8.18
C LEU A 1108 47.45 -52.70 -8.96
N ASP A 1109 48.36 -52.84 -9.92
CA ASP A 1109 48.63 -54.14 -10.56
C ASP A 1109 49.45 -55.06 -9.64
N SER A 1110 49.19 -56.36 -9.75
CA SER A 1110 49.99 -57.38 -9.07
C SER A 1110 51.45 -57.33 -9.54
N GLY A 1111 52.37 -57.09 -8.61
CA GLY A 1111 53.81 -56.96 -8.87
C GLY A 1111 54.35 -55.54 -8.77
N VAL A 1112 53.49 -54.52 -8.66
CA VAL A 1112 53.89 -53.14 -8.34
C VAL A 1112 54.32 -53.07 -6.88
N THR A 1113 55.53 -52.56 -6.62
CA THR A 1113 55.99 -52.31 -5.25
C THR A 1113 55.44 -50.99 -4.73
N CYS A 1114 55.07 -50.89 -3.44
CA CYS A 1114 54.44 -49.69 -2.88
C CYS A 1114 55.14 -49.28 -1.57
N THR A 1115 55.33 -47.97 -1.34
CA THR A 1115 55.85 -47.39 -0.08
C THR A 1115 54.84 -46.44 0.55
N GLY A 1116 54.61 -46.56 1.87
CA GLY A 1116 53.58 -45.84 2.62
C GLY A 1116 52.64 -46.77 3.40
N ASP A 1117 51.91 -46.24 4.39
CA ASP A 1117 51.10 -47.04 5.32
C ASP A 1117 49.92 -47.76 4.62
N MET A 1118 49.34 -47.11 3.61
CA MET A 1118 48.20 -47.63 2.84
C MET A 1118 48.55 -48.76 1.85
N CYS A 1119 49.83 -49.03 1.62
CA CYS A 1119 50.26 -50.11 0.72
C CYS A 1119 49.82 -51.51 1.17
N SER A 1120 49.63 -51.70 2.48
CA SER A 1120 49.17 -52.97 3.07
C SER A 1120 47.67 -53.23 2.88
N ALA A 1121 46.89 -52.18 2.62
CA ALA A 1121 45.45 -52.21 2.38
C ALA A 1121 45.08 -51.99 0.90
N ALA A 1122 46.07 -51.86 0.02
CA ALA A 1122 45.86 -51.70 -1.43
C ALA A 1122 45.20 -52.94 -2.05
N TYR A 1123 44.26 -52.71 -2.98
CA TYR A 1123 43.64 -53.76 -3.77
C TYR A 1123 44.48 -54.05 -5.02
N TYR A 1124 44.97 -55.27 -5.13
CA TYR A 1124 45.81 -55.70 -6.26
C TYR A 1124 44.98 -56.45 -7.31
N TYR A 1125 45.07 -55.99 -8.55
CA TYR A 1125 44.44 -56.62 -9.71
C TYR A 1125 45.42 -57.58 -10.38
N TYR A 1126 44.90 -58.75 -10.77
CA TYR A 1126 45.66 -59.78 -11.48
C TYR A 1126 45.15 -59.81 -12.92
N TYR A 1127 46.07 -59.67 -13.87
CA TYR A 1127 45.82 -59.80 -15.30
C TYR A 1127 45.13 -61.12 -15.67
#